data_AF-A0A5C6A324-F1
#
_entry.id   AF-A0A5C6A324-F1
#
_cell.length_a   1.000
_cell.length_b   1.000
_cell.length_c   1.000
_cell.angle_alpha   90.00
_cell.angle_beta   90.00
_cell.angle_gamma   90.00
#
_symmetry.space_group_name_H-M   'P 1'
#
loop_
_entity.id
_entity.type
_entity.pdbx_description
1 polymer ?
#
loop_
_entity_poly.entity_id
_entity_poly.type
_entity_poly.pdbx_seq_one_letter_code
_entity_poly.pdbx_strand_id
1 'polypeptide(L)'
;MVNTRSQTDGKPSIATRFIGSLAVLSLLLSGCGQSQADRMMAAAKARQARNQAMKDQDEKPDTPPPAPVVNEQPGAMPASDVATKTDESTASGDAGEPAKPALLPISERVPAEPLNDTERRKRAVSNIEKIADALQKHSVKYAGFPVRYRVAGNGIATLSWRVELLPYLGYEELYKKFDPEKPWNKEPNLSLLQYIPDEYVSPERFDTKTNYLVPCGSDAIFEQGTQVRRFNRIEDGVENTILLLEVPDSMAVEWTKPDDFSYSFDTDFKTVLGGLRKDGTYAAWANGWPVLISSGLSNIEVFNALTCDKGDGQLAGKIHREITISEVSEAAVATSTKPEEMLDDNSRLPSGPPEQAPVAPEPVVVRETVPSAADLAIAQEKLRKVFAEQIREARYDDDKRELAKTLLAQAMAMEDDVAGAYALQTAALRLAVDSGGAAELIQGIDQRVGRFEVDAYDETVEWLLAFNDALSGRDPDSVDGNPIITRAAHVIHAGVVDNDFLQAAAVARLAYRLTGQQRDEDIPRLLNKVKSQILAAQKEFDKAAEALSIYRNDPANVEAGAAFGRFLCFIKGDWGTGLPLIAEGGNEEVMEIAKLDLQGSKSYVDSVAIGDGWWNLSRRARGAYRQAAQDRAVAWYSNAYEVMPESLDRLHVKNRLDEAEEGDATSPMALCEQLAEAVNADLSISLIAISQPNGLRGGRANRGGNDTQVDEYD
;
A
#
# COMPACT_ATOMS: atom_id res chain seq x y z
N MET A 1 51.03 56.61 -28.38
CA MET A 1 50.45 55.91 -29.54
C MET A 1 49.30 55.06 -29.04
N VAL A 2 48.12 55.36 -29.56
CA VAL A 2 46.85 54.70 -29.30
C VAL A 2 46.93 53.24 -29.76
N ASN A 3 46.48 52.29 -28.94
CA ASN A 3 46.05 51.00 -29.47
C ASN A 3 44.77 50.56 -28.76
N THR A 4 43.68 50.75 -29.47
CA THR A 4 42.30 50.40 -29.15
C THR A 4 42.11 48.88 -29.15
N ARG A 5 41.66 48.31 -28.02
CA ARG A 5 41.08 46.96 -27.97
C ARG A 5 39.57 47.12 -27.77
N SER A 6 38.80 46.75 -28.80
CA SER A 6 37.34 46.81 -28.78
C SER A 6 36.77 45.82 -27.77
N GLN A 7 35.99 46.32 -26.81
CA GLN A 7 34.96 45.55 -26.13
C GLN A 7 33.88 45.22 -27.15
N THR A 8 33.71 43.94 -27.48
CA THR A 8 32.47 43.43 -28.06
C THR A 8 31.68 42.82 -26.91
N ASP A 9 30.77 43.61 -26.34
CA ASP A 9 29.67 43.11 -25.52
C ASP A 9 28.83 42.15 -26.37
N GLY A 10 28.98 40.86 -26.11
CA GLY A 10 28.09 39.83 -26.62
C GLY A 10 26.75 39.90 -25.92
N LYS A 11 25.90 40.88 -26.28
CA LYS A 11 24.47 40.80 -25.95
C LYS A 11 23.87 39.60 -26.72
N PRO A 12 23.22 38.63 -26.06
CA PRO A 12 22.52 37.59 -26.78
C PRO A 12 21.41 38.22 -27.63
N SER A 13 21.36 37.79 -28.89
CA SER A 13 20.42 38.26 -29.90
C SER A 13 18.97 38.22 -29.41
N ILE A 14 18.22 39.28 -29.73
CA ILE A 14 16.76 39.41 -29.52
C ILE A 14 15.99 38.19 -30.05
N ALA A 15 16.54 37.47 -31.05
CA ALA A 15 15.95 36.26 -31.61
C ALA A 15 15.95 35.06 -30.65
N THR A 16 16.94 34.91 -29.77
CA THR A 16 17.01 33.78 -28.81
C THR A 16 16.05 33.99 -27.64
N ARG A 17 15.69 35.24 -27.32
CA ARG A 17 14.74 35.60 -26.26
C ARG A 17 13.27 35.53 -26.71
N PHE A 18 12.99 35.79 -28.00
CA PHE A 18 11.64 35.65 -28.56
C PHE A 18 11.16 34.19 -28.62
N ILE A 19 12.08 33.22 -28.75
CA ILE A 19 11.76 31.79 -28.75
C ILE A 19 11.32 31.32 -27.35
N GLY A 20 11.91 31.88 -26.29
CA GLY A 20 11.50 31.60 -24.90
C GLY A 20 10.10 32.13 -24.56
N SER A 21 9.72 33.32 -25.03
CA SER A 21 8.37 33.87 -24.80
C SER A 21 7.28 33.17 -25.62
N LEU A 22 7.60 32.65 -26.81
CA LEU A 22 6.66 31.78 -27.56
C LEU A 22 6.49 30.40 -26.90
N ALA A 23 7.54 29.86 -26.28
CA ALA A 23 7.50 28.60 -25.53
C ALA A 23 6.62 28.71 -24.27
N VAL A 24 6.70 29.82 -23.52
CA VAL A 24 5.82 30.08 -22.34
C VAL A 24 4.37 30.22 -22.75
N LEU A 25 4.10 30.92 -23.87
CA LEU A 25 2.74 31.01 -24.39
C LEU A 25 2.24 29.63 -24.89
N SER A 26 3.08 28.78 -25.48
CA SER A 26 2.69 27.41 -25.89
C SER A 26 2.62 26.39 -24.74
N LEU A 27 3.42 26.53 -23.68
CA LEU A 27 3.30 25.74 -22.44
C LEU A 27 2.05 26.10 -21.62
N LEU A 28 1.54 27.33 -21.79
CA LEU A 28 0.26 27.78 -21.22
C LEU A 28 -0.93 27.56 -22.18
N LEU A 29 -0.72 27.52 -23.51
CA LEU A 29 -1.77 27.37 -24.56
C LEU A 29 -1.96 25.94 -25.09
N SER A 30 -1.05 25.00 -24.84
CA SER A 30 -1.27 23.60 -25.19
C SER A 30 -2.16 22.93 -24.15
N GLY A 31 -3.43 22.72 -24.52
CA GLY A 31 -4.12 21.52 -24.08
C GLY A 31 -3.23 20.31 -24.42
N CYS A 32 -2.98 19.48 -23.40
CA CYS A 32 -2.10 18.32 -23.41
C CYS A 32 -0.59 18.61 -23.50
N GLY A 33 0.04 18.88 -22.36
CA GLY A 33 1.07 17.91 -21.95
C GLY A 33 0.29 16.62 -21.70
N GLN A 34 0.63 15.54 -22.42
CA GLN A 34 -0.07 14.23 -22.35
C GLN A 34 -0.76 14.04 -21.00
N SER A 35 -2.07 13.84 -21.00
CA SER A 35 -2.80 13.48 -19.78
C SER A 35 -2.08 12.30 -19.11
N GLN A 36 -2.21 12.13 -17.80
CA GLN A 36 -1.69 10.95 -17.10
C GLN A 36 -2.09 9.65 -17.85
N ALA A 37 -3.30 9.62 -18.41
CA ALA A 37 -3.79 8.58 -19.31
C ALA A 37 -3.02 8.46 -20.65
N ASP A 38 -2.63 9.56 -21.30
CA ASP A 38 -1.84 9.54 -22.54
C ASP A 38 -0.37 9.15 -22.32
N ARG A 39 0.23 9.52 -21.18
CA ARG A 39 1.56 9.05 -20.75
C ARG A 39 1.53 7.58 -20.37
N MET A 40 0.50 7.14 -19.65
CA MET A 40 0.26 5.72 -19.35
C MET A 40 0.04 4.89 -20.60
N MET A 41 -0.68 5.40 -21.60
CA MET A 41 -0.85 4.74 -22.90
C MET A 41 0.44 4.69 -23.73
N ALA A 42 1.24 5.75 -23.74
CA ALA A 42 2.54 5.76 -24.42
C ALA A 42 3.57 4.85 -23.73
N ALA A 43 3.61 4.85 -22.39
CA ALA A 43 4.43 3.95 -21.59
C ALA A 43 3.95 2.49 -21.69
N ALA A 44 2.64 2.24 -21.74
CA ALA A 44 2.05 0.93 -21.98
C ALA A 44 2.37 0.40 -23.39
N LYS A 45 2.35 1.26 -24.41
CA LYS A 45 2.78 0.91 -25.78
C LYS A 45 4.28 0.66 -25.87
N ALA A 46 5.11 1.43 -25.18
CA ALA A 46 6.54 1.20 -25.12
C ALA A 46 6.89 -0.09 -24.35
N ARG A 47 6.14 -0.40 -23.28
CA ARG A 47 6.26 -1.64 -22.49
C ARG A 47 5.75 -2.86 -23.27
N GLN A 48 4.66 -2.73 -24.02
CA GLN A 48 4.21 -3.73 -24.99
C GLN A 48 5.25 -3.96 -26.09
N ALA A 49 5.83 -2.91 -26.68
CA ALA A 49 6.85 -3.04 -27.72
C ALA A 49 8.15 -3.70 -27.19
N ARG A 50 8.54 -3.40 -25.94
CA ARG A 50 9.67 -4.05 -25.26
C ARG A 50 9.38 -5.52 -24.94
N ASN A 51 8.16 -5.85 -24.53
CA ASN A 51 7.71 -7.23 -24.29
C ASN A 51 7.57 -8.03 -25.60
N GLN A 52 7.18 -7.37 -26.70
CA GLN A 52 7.12 -7.95 -28.04
C GLN A 52 8.53 -8.23 -28.58
N ALA A 53 9.47 -7.29 -28.41
CA ALA A 53 10.86 -7.47 -28.79
C ALA A 53 11.59 -8.56 -27.96
N MET A 54 11.17 -8.79 -26.71
CA MET A 54 11.62 -9.94 -25.90
C MET A 54 11.02 -11.26 -26.42
N LYS A 55 9.75 -11.29 -26.84
CA LYS A 55 9.14 -12.47 -27.48
C LYS A 55 9.77 -12.82 -28.83
N ASP A 56 10.12 -11.83 -29.64
CA ASP A 56 10.72 -12.03 -30.97
C ASP A 56 12.20 -12.49 -30.90
N GLN A 57 12.86 -12.37 -29.73
CA GLN A 57 14.19 -12.93 -29.49
C GLN A 57 14.16 -14.40 -29.03
N ASP A 58 13.03 -14.87 -28.50
CA ASP A 58 12.81 -16.27 -28.08
C ASP A 58 12.26 -17.17 -29.21
N GLU A 59 11.79 -16.58 -30.34
CA GLU A 59 11.35 -17.33 -31.52
C GLU A 59 12.38 -17.29 -32.67
N LYS A 60 13.41 -18.14 -32.58
CA LYS A 60 14.07 -18.70 -33.78
C LYS A 60 13.75 -20.20 -33.87
N PRO A 61 13.13 -20.68 -34.96
CA PRO A 61 12.61 -22.05 -35.02
C PRO A 61 13.68 -23.06 -35.46
N ASP A 62 13.89 -24.10 -34.65
CA ASP A 62 14.44 -25.39 -35.12
C ASP A 62 13.29 -26.23 -35.71
N THR A 63 13.41 -26.59 -36.98
CA THR A 63 12.43 -27.39 -37.74
C THR A 63 12.50 -28.89 -37.42
N PRO A 64 11.36 -29.57 -37.24
CA PRO A 64 11.25 -31.02 -37.46
C PRO A 64 10.50 -31.36 -38.78
N PRO A 65 10.75 -32.55 -39.37
CA PRO A 65 10.25 -32.95 -40.70
C PRO A 65 8.79 -33.47 -40.68
N PRO A 66 8.13 -33.60 -41.86
CA PRO A 66 6.68 -33.53 -41.98
C PRO A 66 5.95 -34.87 -41.86
N ALA A 67 4.68 -34.75 -41.47
CA ALA A 67 3.66 -35.80 -41.36
C ALA A 67 3.22 -36.40 -42.72
N PRO A 68 2.36 -37.44 -42.69
CA PRO A 68 1.17 -37.34 -43.53
C PRO A 68 -0.13 -37.72 -42.78
N VAL A 69 -1.09 -36.81 -42.65
CA VAL A 69 -2.20 -36.38 -43.55
C VAL A 69 -3.47 -37.24 -43.42
N VAL A 70 -4.60 -36.51 -43.30
CA VAL A 70 -5.98 -36.74 -43.76
C VAL A 70 -6.95 -37.15 -42.64
N ASN A 71 -7.70 -36.20 -42.04
CA ASN A 71 -8.96 -35.55 -42.48
C ASN A 71 -10.20 -36.39 -42.11
N GLU A 72 -11.08 -35.86 -41.26
CA GLU A 72 -12.52 -35.65 -41.54
C GLU A 72 -13.30 -35.16 -40.30
N GLN A 73 -14.18 -34.20 -40.55
CA GLN A 73 -15.32 -33.76 -39.74
C GLN A 73 -16.57 -34.03 -40.62
N PRO A 74 -17.83 -33.92 -40.16
CA PRO A 74 -18.45 -34.21 -38.87
C PRO A 74 -19.69 -35.14 -39.02
N GLY A 75 -20.24 -35.70 -37.94
CA GLY A 75 -21.64 -36.16 -38.00
C GLY A 75 -22.15 -37.05 -36.88
N ALA A 76 -22.99 -36.46 -36.04
CA ALA A 76 -24.22 -36.99 -35.44
C ALA A 76 -24.18 -38.24 -34.50
N MET A 77 -24.72 -37.99 -33.30
CA MET A 77 -25.24 -38.90 -32.26
C MET A 77 -26.36 -39.83 -32.81
N PRO A 78 -27.05 -40.71 -32.01
CA PRO A 78 -26.90 -41.08 -30.58
C PRO A 78 -27.06 -42.59 -30.28
N ALA A 79 -27.05 -42.91 -28.97
CA ALA A 79 -27.82 -43.96 -28.28
C ALA A 79 -27.08 -45.23 -27.82
N SER A 80 -26.83 -45.24 -26.51
CA SER A 80 -27.25 -46.25 -25.50
C SER A 80 -27.12 -47.74 -25.86
N ASP A 81 -26.21 -48.46 -25.17
CA ASP A 81 -26.54 -49.33 -24.02
C ASP A 81 -25.53 -50.47 -23.79
N VAL A 82 -25.05 -50.53 -22.54
CA VAL A 82 -24.91 -51.72 -21.67
C VAL A 82 -23.84 -52.80 -21.98
N ALA A 83 -22.94 -52.94 -20.99
CA ALA A 83 -22.21 -54.13 -20.50
C ALA A 83 -21.10 -54.71 -21.42
N THR A 84 -19.92 -55.16 -20.95
CA THR A 84 -19.51 -55.69 -19.66
C THR A 84 -17.97 -55.77 -19.63
N LYS A 85 -17.36 -55.41 -18.49
CA LYS A 85 -16.08 -55.87 -17.91
C LYS A 85 -14.95 -56.40 -18.83
N THR A 86 -13.80 -55.73 -18.75
CA THR A 86 -12.49 -56.35 -18.46
C THR A 86 -11.55 -55.28 -17.89
N ASP A 87 -10.97 -55.57 -16.73
CA ASP A 87 -9.91 -54.80 -16.06
C ASP A 87 -8.63 -54.80 -16.91
N GLU A 88 -7.98 -53.63 -17.04
CA GLU A 88 -6.56 -53.43 -16.70
C GLU A 88 -6.14 -51.95 -16.87
N SER A 89 -5.93 -51.29 -15.72
CA SER A 89 -4.94 -50.26 -15.38
C SER A 89 -4.70 -48.99 -16.25
N THR A 90 -4.56 -47.89 -15.52
CA THR A 90 -3.93 -46.58 -15.83
C THR A 90 -4.77 -45.52 -16.56
N ALA A 91 -5.49 -44.70 -15.78
CA ALA A 91 -5.72 -43.30 -16.13
C ALA A 91 -6.05 -42.48 -14.87
N SER A 92 -5.28 -41.40 -14.68
CA SER A 92 -5.58 -40.29 -13.78
C SER A 92 -6.97 -39.74 -14.08
N GLY A 93 -7.91 -39.93 -13.17
CA GLY A 93 -9.30 -39.48 -13.27
C GLY A 93 -9.63 -38.51 -12.15
N ASP A 94 -10.14 -37.35 -12.55
CA ASP A 94 -10.80 -36.31 -11.76
C ASP A 94 -11.76 -36.93 -10.73
N ALA A 95 -11.41 -36.83 -9.45
CA ALA A 95 -12.23 -37.31 -8.36
C ALA A 95 -13.22 -36.22 -7.96
N GLY A 96 -14.44 -36.29 -8.50
CA GLY A 96 -15.57 -35.50 -8.02
C GLY A 96 -15.83 -35.76 -6.54
N GLU A 97 -15.87 -34.68 -5.76
CA GLU A 97 -16.15 -34.68 -4.33
C GLU A 97 -17.52 -35.35 -4.01
N PRO A 98 -17.63 -36.20 -2.98
CA PRO A 98 -18.87 -36.93 -2.68
C PRO A 98 -20.01 -35.98 -2.25
N ALA A 99 -21.23 -36.25 -2.71
CA ALA A 99 -22.43 -35.47 -2.38
C ALA A 99 -22.70 -35.44 -0.86
N LYS A 100 -22.98 -34.25 -0.31
CA LYS A 100 -23.31 -34.07 1.11
C LYS A 100 -24.67 -34.71 1.46
N PRO A 101 -24.85 -35.19 2.69
CA PRO A 101 -26.14 -35.70 3.16
C PRO A 101 -27.22 -34.60 3.15
N ALA A 102 -28.49 -35.02 3.12
CA ALA A 102 -29.61 -34.08 3.15
C ALA A 102 -29.60 -33.23 4.43
N LEU A 103 -29.67 -31.90 4.25
CA LEU A 103 -29.72 -30.93 5.33
C LEU A 103 -31.01 -31.07 6.15
N LEU A 104 -30.86 -31.06 7.48
CA LEU A 104 -31.97 -30.89 8.42
C LEU A 104 -32.38 -29.41 8.52
N PRO A 105 -33.63 -29.11 8.93
CA PRO A 105 -34.05 -27.75 9.23
C PRO A 105 -33.10 -27.06 10.23
N ILE A 106 -32.85 -25.77 10.07
CA ILE A 106 -31.92 -25.01 10.92
C ILE A 106 -32.30 -25.05 12.40
N SER A 107 -33.59 -25.14 12.72
CA SER A 107 -34.10 -25.31 14.09
C SER A 107 -33.58 -26.57 14.78
N GLU A 108 -33.15 -27.58 14.03
CA GLU A 108 -32.60 -28.84 14.55
C GLU A 108 -31.05 -28.85 14.55
N ARG A 109 -30.41 -27.83 13.98
CA ARG A 109 -28.95 -27.70 13.87
C ARG A 109 -28.37 -26.64 14.81
N VAL A 110 -29.20 -26.07 15.69
CA VAL A 110 -28.74 -25.13 16.72
C VAL A 110 -27.85 -25.89 17.72
N PRO A 111 -26.63 -25.39 18.03
CA PRO A 111 -25.78 -25.98 19.05
C PRO A 111 -26.51 -26.09 20.40
N ALA A 112 -26.32 -27.20 21.11
CA ALA A 112 -26.95 -27.41 22.41
C ALA A 112 -26.43 -26.43 23.48
N GLU A 113 -25.17 -26.00 23.35
CA GLU A 113 -24.53 -25.00 24.19
C GLU A 113 -24.17 -23.75 23.36
N PRO A 114 -24.29 -22.54 23.92
CA PRO A 114 -23.85 -21.33 23.24
C PRO A 114 -22.37 -21.40 22.88
N LEU A 115 -22.04 -21.11 21.62
CA LEU A 115 -20.66 -21.10 21.16
C LEU A 115 -19.85 -20.02 21.89
N ASN A 116 -18.61 -20.33 22.24
CA ASN A 116 -17.66 -19.33 22.74
C ASN A 116 -17.08 -18.48 21.60
N ASP A 117 -16.39 -17.38 21.92
CA ASP A 117 -15.88 -16.45 20.90
C ASP A 117 -14.89 -17.11 19.92
N THR A 118 -13.99 -17.97 20.42
CA THR A 118 -13.04 -18.70 19.60
C THR A 118 -13.75 -19.64 18.61
N GLU A 119 -14.78 -20.36 19.05
CA GLU A 119 -15.58 -21.25 18.20
C GLU A 119 -16.35 -20.47 17.14
N ARG A 120 -16.94 -19.32 17.50
CA ARG A 120 -17.62 -18.45 16.53
C ARG A 120 -16.66 -17.93 15.48
N ARG A 121 -15.47 -17.47 15.87
CA ARG A 121 -14.41 -17.03 14.96
C ARG A 121 -13.96 -18.15 14.03
N LYS A 122 -13.67 -19.36 14.55
CA LYS A 122 -13.27 -20.53 13.75
C LYS A 122 -14.32 -20.89 12.70
N ARG A 123 -15.61 -20.90 13.09
CA ARG A 123 -16.71 -21.20 12.16
C ARG A 123 -16.86 -20.12 11.08
N ALA A 124 -16.77 -18.85 11.45
CA ALA A 124 -16.91 -17.76 10.48
C ALA A 124 -15.79 -17.74 9.43
N VAL A 125 -14.53 -18.02 9.84
CA VAL A 125 -13.41 -18.19 8.90
C VAL A 125 -13.69 -19.34 7.95
N SER A 126 -14.04 -20.52 8.47
CA SER A 126 -14.33 -21.69 7.64
C SER A 126 -15.47 -21.44 6.65
N ASN A 127 -16.48 -20.67 7.07
CA ASN A 127 -17.61 -20.32 6.22
C ASN A 127 -17.19 -19.40 5.08
N ILE A 128 -16.46 -18.31 5.36
CA ILE A 128 -15.95 -17.41 4.32
C ILE A 128 -15.05 -18.15 3.34
N GLU A 129 -14.13 -18.97 3.83
CA GLU A 129 -13.23 -19.76 2.98
C GLU A 129 -13.99 -20.67 2.01
N LYS A 130 -14.99 -21.40 2.51
CA LYS A 130 -15.79 -22.32 1.66
C LYS A 130 -16.68 -21.58 0.67
N ILE A 131 -17.26 -20.45 1.05
CA ILE A 131 -18.05 -19.62 0.13
C ILE A 131 -17.15 -19.03 -0.94
N ALA A 132 -15.98 -18.50 -0.56
CA ALA A 132 -15.00 -17.95 -1.48
C ALA A 132 -14.50 -19.03 -2.46
N ASP A 133 -14.18 -20.23 -1.99
CA ASP A 133 -13.81 -21.38 -2.83
C ASP A 133 -14.94 -21.76 -3.80
N ALA A 134 -16.20 -21.80 -3.35
CA ALA A 134 -17.35 -22.07 -4.23
C ALA A 134 -17.51 -21.00 -5.32
N LEU A 135 -17.31 -19.72 -4.98
CA LEU A 135 -17.28 -18.60 -5.95
C LEU A 135 -16.13 -18.77 -6.96
N GLN A 136 -14.94 -19.19 -6.50
CA GLN A 136 -13.80 -19.48 -7.39
C GLN A 136 -14.11 -20.66 -8.32
N LYS A 137 -14.62 -21.78 -7.80
CA LYS A 137 -15.03 -22.95 -8.62
C LYS A 137 -16.05 -22.56 -9.70
N HIS A 138 -17.05 -21.75 -9.35
CA HIS A 138 -18.01 -21.21 -10.32
C HIS A 138 -17.29 -20.36 -11.38
N SER A 139 -16.39 -19.49 -10.96
CA SER A 139 -15.65 -18.57 -11.83
C SER A 139 -14.74 -19.28 -12.84
N VAL A 140 -14.07 -20.35 -12.43
CA VAL A 140 -13.23 -21.18 -13.30
C VAL A 140 -14.08 -21.84 -14.37
N LYS A 141 -15.26 -22.34 -13.99
CA LYS A 141 -16.16 -23.06 -14.90
C LYS A 141 -16.85 -22.15 -15.92
N TYR A 142 -17.23 -20.93 -15.52
CA TYR A 142 -18.01 -20.02 -16.38
C TYR A 142 -17.25 -18.76 -16.81
N ALA A 143 -15.96 -18.66 -16.50
CA ALA A 143 -15.10 -17.49 -16.76
C ALA A 143 -15.66 -16.18 -16.14
N GLY A 144 -16.30 -16.28 -14.99
CA GLY A 144 -16.89 -15.16 -14.24
C GLY A 144 -17.71 -15.59 -13.03
N PHE A 145 -17.90 -14.67 -12.09
CA PHE A 145 -18.71 -14.89 -10.89
C PHE A 145 -20.21 -15.09 -11.23
N PRO A 146 -21.01 -15.69 -10.33
CA PRO A 146 -22.45 -15.82 -10.56
C PRO A 146 -23.12 -14.45 -10.74
N VAL A 147 -24.28 -14.42 -11.38
CA VAL A 147 -25.13 -13.22 -11.36
C VAL A 147 -25.67 -13.02 -9.95
N ARG A 148 -25.83 -11.77 -9.52
CA ARG A 148 -26.32 -11.45 -8.15
C ARG A 148 -27.64 -12.15 -7.82
N TYR A 149 -28.53 -12.23 -8.79
CA TYR A 149 -29.78 -12.95 -8.67
C TYR A 149 -30.29 -13.43 -10.02
N ARG A 150 -31.08 -14.50 -9.99
CA ARG A 150 -31.84 -14.96 -11.15
C ARG A 150 -33.03 -14.04 -11.39
N VAL A 151 -33.36 -13.83 -12.66
CA VAL A 151 -34.53 -13.07 -13.10
C VAL A 151 -35.45 -14.03 -13.85
N ALA A 152 -36.71 -14.14 -13.41
CA ALA A 152 -37.74 -14.92 -14.09
C ALA A 152 -38.09 -14.30 -15.46
N GLY A 153 -38.79 -15.06 -16.31
CA GLY A 153 -39.17 -14.58 -17.66
C GLY A 153 -40.01 -13.30 -17.67
N ASN A 154 -40.62 -12.92 -16.54
CA ASN A 154 -41.41 -11.71 -16.34
C ASN A 154 -40.60 -10.51 -15.80
N GLY A 155 -39.28 -10.63 -15.65
CA GLY A 155 -38.42 -9.55 -15.15
C GLY A 155 -38.32 -9.47 -13.62
N ILE A 156 -38.94 -10.38 -12.87
CA ILE A 156 -38.89 -10.39 -11.40
C ILE A 156 -37.61 -11.09 -10.92
N ALA A 157 -36.87 -10.46 -10.00
CA ALA A 157 -35.75 -11.09 -9.30
C ALA A 157 -36.27 -12.23 -8.40
N THR A 158 -35.75 -13.45 -8.59
CA THR A 158 -36.26 -14.65 -7.93
C THR A 158 -35.40 -15.14 -6.78
N LEU A 159 -34.18 -15.58 -7.09
CA LEU A 159 -33.28 -16.27 -6.16
C LEU A 159 -31.89 -15.64 -6.15
N SER A 160 -31.29 -15.54 -4.98
CA SER A 160 -29.90 -15.08 -4.77
C SER A 160 -28.86 -15.97 -5.45
N TRP A 161 -27.71 -15.38 -5.82
CA TRP A 161 -26.46 -16.08 -6.21
C TRP A 161 -26.09 -17.23 -5.27
N ARG A 162 -26.43 -17.11 -3.97
CA ARG A 162 -26.18 -18.16 -2.97
C ARG A 162 -26.83 -19.50 -3.33
N VAL A 163 -27.98 -19.48 -3.99
CA VAL A 163 -28.68 -20.68 -4.48
C VAL A 163 -27.95 -21.29 -5.67
N GLU A 164 -27.42 -20.47 -6.57
CA GLU A 164 -26.63 -20.92 -7.73
C GLU A 164 -25.32 -21.60 -7.32
N LEU A 165 -24.77 -21.24 -6.15
CA LEU A 165 -23.56 -21.86 -5.61
C LEU A 165 -23.75 -23.22 -4.93
N LEU A 166 -24.98 -23.63 -4.64
CA LEU A 166 -25.25 -24.88 -3.90
C LEU A 166 -24.54 -26.12 -4.48
N PRO A 167 -24.48 -26.33 -5.81
CA PRO A 167 -23.71 -27.44 -6.40
C PRO A 167 -22.23 -27.44 -6.02
N TYR A 168 -21.61 -26.27 -5.94
CA TYR A 168 -20.18 -26.10 -5.62
C TYR A 168 -19.89 -26.26 -4.13
N LEU A 169 -20.92 -26.13 -3.30
CA LEU A 169 -20.89 -26.41 -1.86
C LEU A 169 -21.31 -27.85 -1.52
N GLY A 170 -21.61 -28.68 -2.53
CA GLY A 170 -22.00 -30.09 -2.37
C GLY A 170 -23.49 -30.34 -2.13
N TYR A 171 -24.35 -29.33 -2.31
CA TYR A 171 -25.80 -29.39 -2.06
C TYR A 171 -26.65 -29.46 -3.34
N GLU A 172 -26.22 -30.28 -4.31
CA GLU A 172 -26.89 -30.48 -5.61
C GLU A 172 -28.37 -30.88 -5.46
N GLU A 173 -28.70 -31.74 -4.51
CA GLU A 173 -30.09 -32.20 -4.29
C GLU A 173 -30.99 -31.13 -3.68
N LEU A 174 -30.43 -30.19 -2.93
CA LEU A 174 -31.18 -29.02 -2.45
C LEU A 174 -31.38 -28.02 -3.59
N TYR A 175 -30.36 -27.78 -4.41
CA TYR A 175 -30.43 -26.91 -5.57
C TYR A 175 -31.59 -27.28 -6.51
N LYS A 176 -31.74 -28.57 -6.82
CA LYS A 176 -32.81 -29.10 -7.68
C LYS A 176 -34.24 -28.87 -7.17
N LYS A 177 -34.41 -28.57 -5.87
CA LYS A 177 -35.74 -28.32 -5.28
C LYS A 177 -36.24 -26.89 -5.48
N PHE A 178 -35.34 -25.95 -5.78
CA PHE A 178 -35.72 -24.56 -6.01
C PHE A 178 -36.42 -24.37 -7.36
N ASP A 179 -37.48 -23.58 -7.36
CA ASP A 179 -38.20 -23.15 -8.56
C ASP A 179 -37.61 -21.81 -9.04
N PRO A 180 -36.89 -21.78 -10.18
CA PRO A 180 -36.22 -20.57 -10.65
C PRO A 180 -37.16 -19.45 -11.07
N GLU A 181 -38.44 -19.74 -11.35
CA GLU A 181 -39.43 -18.77 -11.81
C GLU A 181 -40.20 -18.11 -10.67
N LYS A 182 -39.98 -18.54 -9.41
CA LYS A 182 -40.68 -18.01 -8.24
C LYS A 182 -39.74 -17.23 -7.32
N PRO A 183 -40.22 -16.12 -6.73
CA PRO A 183 -39.42 -15.39 -5.77
C PRO A 183 -39.16 -16.24 -4.52
N TRP A 184 -38.04 -15.94 -3.87
CA TRP A 184 -37.57 -16.58 -2.64
C TRP A 184 -38.65 -16.73 -1.54
N ASN A 185 -39.61 -15.80 -1.47
CA ASN A 185 -40.66 -15.76 -0.45
C ASN A 185 -42.00 -16.39 -0.90
N LYS A 186 -41.99 -17.25 -1.94
CA LYS A 186 -43.17 -17.99 -2.41
C LYS A 186 -42.87 -19.48 -2.51
N GLU A 187 -43.88 -20.32 -2.31
CA GLU A 187 -43.73 -21.78 -2.41
C GLU A 187 -43.40 -22.23 -3.85
N PRO A 188 -42.45 -23.17 -4.04
CA PRO A 188 -41.83 -24.00 -3.00
C PRO A 188 -40.60 -23.36 -2.32
N ASN A 189 -40.08 -22.24 -2.82
CA ASN A 189 -38.83 -21.65 -2.35
C ASN A 189 -38.90 -21.19 -0.89
N LEU A 190 -40.07 -20.71 -0.45
CA LEU A 190 -40.32 -20.28 0.92
C LEU A 190 -40.06 -21.41 1.93
N SER A 191 -40.59 -22.62 1.70
CA SER A 191 -40.39 -23.76 2.60
C SER A 191 -38.96 -24.30 2.60
N LEU A 192 -38.13 -23.92 1.62
CA LEU A 192 -36.73 -24.32 1.54
C LEU A 192 -35.78 -23.43 2.37
N LEU A 193 -36.23 -22.27 2.86
CA LEU A 193 -35.41 -21.36 3.67
C LEU A 193 -34.79 -22.05 4.89
N GLN A 194 -35.54 -22.95 5.54
CA GLN A 194 -35.10 -23.68 6.72
C GLN A 194 -33.89 -24.61 6.46
N TYR A 195 -33.60 -24.94 5.20
CA TYR A 195 -32.47 -25.78 4.80
C TYR A 195 -31.26 -24.93 4.37
N ILE A 196 -31.00 -23.84 5.08
CA ILE A 196 -29.81 -23.01 4.87
C ILE A 196 -28.52 -23.86 4.99
N PRO A 197 -27.63 -23.85 3.97
CA PRO A 197 -26.31 -24.48 4.03
C PRO A 197 -25.49 -24.06 5.26
N ASP A 198 -24.70 -24.98 5.83
CA ASP A 198 -23.90 -24.68 7.03
C ASP A 198 -22.93 -23.52 6.80
N GLU A 199 -22.41 -23.39 5.58
CA GLU A 199 -21.51 -22.30 5.19
C GLU A 199 -22.19 -20.92 5.25
N TYR A 200 -23.50 -20.83 5.01
CA TYR A 200 -24.21 -19.55 5.07
C TYR A 200 -24.75 -19.23 6.47
N VAL A 201 -24.72 -20.18 7.41
CA VAL A 201 -25.18 -19.96 8.79
C VAL A 201 -24.17 -19.09 9.52
N SER A 202 -24.61 -17.94 10.02
CA SER A 202 -23.78 -17.15 10.93
C SER A 202 -23.70 -17.83 12.30
N PRO A 203 -22.49 -17.91 12.90
CA PRO A 203 -22.30 -18.52 14.21
C PRO A 203 -22.93 -17.72 15.37
N GLU A 204 -23.56 -16.57 15.07
CA GLU A 204 -24.20 -15.69 16.06
C GLU A 204 -25.71 -15.95 16.21
N ARG A 205 -26.37 -16.54 15.20
CA ARG A 205 -27.85 -16.54 15.12
C ARG A 205 -28.53 -17.87 14.84
N PHE A 206 -27.91 -18.78 14.10
CA PHE A 206 -28.48 -20.10 13.76
C PHE A 206 -29.95 -20.06 13.30
N ASP A 207 -30.28 -19.14 12.38
CA ASP A 207 -31.61 -19.04 11.76
C ASP A 207 -31.49 -19.07 10.22
N THR A 208 -32.56 -18.68 9.50
CA THR A 208 -32.62 -18.70 8.03
C THR A 208 -31.89 -17.52 7.37
N LYS A 209 -31.31 -16.60 8.14
CA LYS A 209 -30.62 -15.45 7.61
C LYS A 209 -29.11 -15.66 7.58
N THR A 210 -28.47 -14.94 6.68
CA THR A 210 -27.02 -14.98 6.49
C THR A 210 -26.41 -13.59 6.65
N ASN A 211 -25.21 -13.57 7.20
CA ASN A 211 -24.38 -12.38 7.35
C ASN A 211 -23.33 -12.29 6.24
N TYR A 212 -23.22 -13.27 5.33
CA TYR A 212 -22.22 -13.29 4.26
C TYR A 212 -22.79 -12.66 2.99
N LEU A 213 -22.48 -11.40 2.72
CA LEU A 213 -23.03 -10.60 1.61
C LEU A 213 -21.95 -10.16 0.62
N VAL A 214 -22.32 -10.04 -0.67
CA VAL A 214 -21.46 -9.42 -1.67
C VAL A 214 -21.66 -7.90 -1.71
N PRO A 215 -20.64 -7.08 -2.00
CA PRO A 215 -20.79 -5.64 -2.19
C PRO A 215 -21.58 -5.31 -3.46
N CYS A 216 -22.44 -4.30 -3.40
CA CYS A 216 -23.34 -3.92 -4.49
C CYS A 216 -23.41 -2.40 -4.70
N GLY A 217 -22.31 -1.83 -5.21
CA GLY A 217 -22.24 -0.49 -5.80
C GLY A 217 -22.24 -0.57 -7.33
N SER A 218 -22.37 0.59 -8.02
CA SER A 218 -22.21 0.64 -9.49
C SER A 218 -20.79 0.28 -9.97
N ASP A 219 -19.85 0.32 -9.03
CA ASP A 219 -18.42 0.11 -9.15
C ASP A 219 -17.98 -1.25 -8.57
N ALA A 220 -18.90 -2.05 -8.02
CA ALA A 220 -18.60 -3.36 -7.45
C ALA A 220 -18.55 -4.47 -8.52
N ILE A 221 -17.95 -5.62 -8.17
CA ILE A 221 -17.99 -6.83 -9.00
C ILE A 221 -19.43 -7.28 -9.28
N PHE A 222 -20.33 -7.15 -8.29
CA PHE A 222 -21.76 -7.46 -8.39
C PHE A 222 -22.61 -6.20 -8.59
N GLU A 223 -22.31 -5.44 -9.65
CA GLU A 223 -23.02 -4.21 -10.05
C GLU A 223 -24.54 -4.37 -10.17
N GLN A 224 -25.29 -3.27 -9.97
CA GLN A 224 -26.73 -3.21 -10.26
C GLN A 224 -27.01 -3.30 -11.76
N GLY A 225 -27.18 -4.53 -12.24
CA GLY A 225 -27.50 -4.82 -13.63
C GLY A 225 -27.12 -6.27 -13.92
N THR A 226 -27.83 -6.94 -14.82
CA THR A 226 -27.65 -8.39 -15.07
C THR A 226 -26.31 -8.76 -15.72
N GLN A 227 -25.31 -7.87 -15.75
CA GLN A 227 -24.02 -8.12 -16.38
C GLN A 227 -22.98 -8.59 -15.36
N VAL A 228 -22.53 -9.83 -15.52
CA VAL A 228 -21.38 -10.39 -14.80
C VAL A 228 -20.10 -9.70 -15.29
N ARG A 229 -19.30 -9.17 -14.36
CA ARG A 229 -17.92 -8.74 -14.67
C ARG A 229 -17.03 -9.98 -14.77
N ARG A 230 -16.47 -10.19 -15.97
CA ARG A 230 -15.41 -11.18 -16.21
C ARG A 230 -14.13 -10.70 -15.52
N PHE A 231 -13.24 -11.63 -15.19
CA PHE A 231 -11.95 -11.33 -14.55
C PHE A 231 -11.13 -10.23 -15.25
N ASN A 232 -11.18 -10.17 -16.58
CA ASN A 232 -10.50 -9.14 -17.36
C ASN A 232 -11.13 -7.74 -17.29
N ARG A 233 -12.22 -7.57 -16.52
CA ARG A 233 -12.91 -6.31 -16.23
C ARG A 233 -12.89 -5.93 -14.75
N ILE A 234 -12.14 -6.66 -13.92
CA ILE A 234 -11.78 -6.23 -12.56
C ILE A 234 -10.45 -5.49 -12.73
N GLU A 235 -10.53 -4.17 -12.90
CA GLU A 235 -9.39 -3.39 -13.36
C GLU A 235 -8.31 -3.18 -12.28
N ASP A 236 -8.70 -3.20 -11.01
CA ASP A 236 -7.81 -3.15 -9.85
C ASP A 236 -7.12 -4.49 -9.54
N GLY A 237 -7.57 -5.57 -10.19
CA GLY A 237 -7.08 -6.93 -9.98
C GLY A 237 -7.91 -7.70 -8.95
N VAL A 238 -8.02 -9.01 -9.16
CA VAL A 238 -8.79 -9.91 -8.28
C VAL A 238 -8.21 -9.99 -6.87
N GLU A 239 -6.92 -9.73 -6.75
CA GLU A 239 -6.18 -9.70 -5.51
C GLU A 239 -6.42 -8.43 -4.69
N ASN A 240 -6.96 -7.34 -5.29
CA ASN A 240 -7.16 -6.05 -4.64
C ASN A 240 -8.63 -5.65 -4.44
N THR A 241 -9.57 -6.43 -4.99
CA THR A 241 -11.01 -6.16 -4.82
C THR A 241 -11.65 -7.19 -3.89
N ILE A 242 -12.39 -6.73 -2.88
CA ILE A 242 -13.19 -7.54 -1.97
C ILE A 242 -14.43 -8.05 -2.71
N LEU A 243 -14.64 -9.37 -2.65
CA LEU A 243 -15.74 -10.07 -3.28
C LEU A 243 -16.89 -10.37 -2.32
N LEU A 244 -16.57 -10.64 -1.05
CA LEU A 244 -17.49 -11.13 -0.03
C LEU A 244 -17.19 -10.51 1.32
N LEU A 245 -18.23 -10.20 2.10
CA LEU A 245 -18.17 -9.54 3.41
C LEU A 245 -19.00 -10.31 4.44
N GLU A 246 -18.58 -10.27 5.70
CA GLU A 246 -19.42 -10.53 6.87
C GLU A 246 -20.01 -9.22 7.41
N VAL A 247 -21.35 -9.11 7.41
CA VAL A 247 -22.09 -7.92 7.89
C VAL A 247 -22.71 -8.15 9.27
N PRO A 248 -23.00 -7.11 10.06
CA PRO A 248 -23.69 -7.25 11.35
C PRO A 248 -25.12 -7.79 11.22
N ASP A 249 -25.66 -8.31 12.32
CA ASP A 249 -26.99 -8.95 12.37
C ASP A 249 -28.15 -8.04 11.94
N SER A 250 -27.99 -6.73 12.10
CA SER A 250 -28.95 -5.72 11.66
C SER A 250 -29.11 -5.68 10.13
N MET A 251 -28.11 -6.12 9.37
CA MET A 251 -28.08 -6.11 7.91
C MET A 251 -28.26 -7.51 7.29
N ALA A 252 -28.32 -8.55 8.10
CA ALA A 252 -28.48 -9.92 7.62
C ALA A 252 -29.82 -10.13 6.88
N VAL A 253 -29.74 -10.90 5.80
CA VAL A 253 -30.86 -11.15 4.88
C VAL A 253 -31.20 -12.64 4.85
N GLU A 254 -32.43 -12.97 4.48
CA GLU A 254 -32.80 -14.37 4.20
C GLU A 254 -31.89 -14.93 3.09
N TRP A 255 -31.27 -16.09 3.29
CA TRP A 255 -30.15 -16.51 2.44
C TRP A 255 -30.51 -16.71 0.95
N THR A 256 -31.79 -16.93 0.62
CA THR A 256 -32.27 -17.06 -0.77
C THR A 256 -32.79 -15.75 -1.36
N LYS A 257 -32.94 -14.70 -0.54
CA LYS A 257 -33.44 -13.37 -0.97
C LYS A 257 -32.41 -12.68 -1.87
N PRO A 258 -32.82 -12.12 -3.02
CA PRO A 258 -31.94 -11.37 -3.92
C PRO A 258 -31.65 -9.97 -3.37
N ASP A 259 -30.96 -9.91 -2.23
CA ASP A 259 -30.60 -8.70 -1.50
C ASP A 259 -29.22 -8.89 -0.88
N ASP A 260 -28.40 -7.84 -0.87
CA ASP A 260 -26.99 -7.89 -0.47
C ASP A 260 -26.52 -6.50 0.01
N PHE A 261 -25.23 -6.35 0.32
CA PHE A 261 -24.69 -5.15 0.93
C PHE A 261 -24.57 -4.01 -0.09
N SER A 262 -25.48 -3.04 0.00
CA SER A 262 -25.47 -1.85 -0.85
C SER A 262 -24.68 -0.74 -0.17
N TYR A 263 -23.77 -0.10 -0.91
CA TYR A 263 -22.93 0.99 -0.44
C TYR A 263 -22.80 2.09 -1.50
N SER A 264 -22.23 3.22 -1.09
CA SER A 264 -21.91 4.38 -1.93
C SER A 264 -20.69 5.09 -1.35
N PHE A 265 -20.15 6.10 -2.04
CA PHE A 265 -19.01 6.88 -1.54
C PHE A 265 -19.27 7.51 -0.16
N ASP A 266 -20.50 7.92 0.12
CA ASP A 266 -20.89 8.53 1.41
C ASP A 266 -21.18 7.50 2.52
N THR A 267 -20.99 6.20 2.25
CA THR A 267 -21.26 5.16 3.25
C THR A 267 -20.27 5.25 4.41
N ASP A 268 -20.80 5.43 5.63
CA ASP A 268 -19.99 5.38 6.84
C ASP A 268 -19.72 3.92 7.26
N PHE A 269 -18.69 3.32 6.67
CA PHE A 269 -18.30 1.92 6.90
C PHE A 269 -18.02 1.59 8.36
N LYS A 270 -17.65 2.55 9.20
CA LYS A 270 -17.48 2.34 10.65
C LYS A 270 -18.79 2.02 11.37
N THR A 271 -19.93 2.42 10.80
CA THR A 271 -21.27 2.16 11.37
C THR A 271 -21.92 0.91 10.80
N VAL A 272 -21.46 0.44 9.63
CA VAL A 272 -22.08 -0.69 8.89
C VAL A 272 -21.20 -1.92 8.79
N LEU A 273 -19.88 -1.80 8.94
CA LEU A 273 -18.94 -2.91 9.06
C LEU A 273 -18.40 -3.01 10.49
N GLY A 274 -18.08 -4.21 10.94
CA GLY A 274 -17.82 -4.55 12.33
C GLY A 274 -19.08 -5.01 13.09
N GLY A 275 -18.96 -5.16 14.41
CA GLY A 275 -20.07 -5.48 15.31
C GLY A 275 -20.20 -6.95 15.69
N LEU A 276 -19.86 -7.89 14.80
CA LEU A 276 -19.76 -9.32 15.17
C LEU A 276 -18.40 -9.67 15.77
N ARG A 277 -17.34 -8.95 15.37
CA ARG A 277 -16.01 -9.06 15.94
C ARG A 277 -15.52 -7.69 16.38
N LYS A 278 -14.73 -7.66 17.46
CA LYS A 278 -14.21 -6.41 18.03
C LYS A 278 -13.09 -5.79 17.19
N ASP A 279 -12.34 -6.63 16.50
CA ASP A 279 -11.16 -6.28 15.72
C ASP A 279 -11.46 -5.90 14.26
N GLY A 280 -12.66 -6.22 13.76
CA GLY A 280 -13.10 -5.81 12.42
C GLY A 280 -14.20 -6.68 11.82
N THR A 281 -14.23 -6.75 10.50
CA THR A 281 -15.13 -7.60 9.70
C THR A 281 -14.31 -8.61 8.91
N TYR A 282 -14.74 -9.87 8.87
CA TYR A 282 -14.12 -10.81 7.95
C TYR A 282 -14.67 -10.61 6.53
N ALA A 283 -13.79 -10.73 5.55
CA ALA A 283 -14.12 -10.62 4.13
C ALA A 283 -13.29 -11.62 3.33
N ALA A 284 -13.53 -11.69 2.02
CA ALA A 284 -12.65 -12.38 1.08
C ALA A 284 -12.39 -11.52 -0.15
N TRP A 285 -11.13 -11.52 -0.58
CA TRP A 285 -10.71 -10.94 -1.86
C TRP A 285 -11.29 -11.74 -3.03
N ALA A 286 -11.32 -11.15 -4.22
CA ALA A 286 -11.85 -11.78 -5.43
C ALA A 286 -10.96 -12.91 -5.97
N ASN A 287 -9.74 -13.08 -5.47
CA ASN A 287 -8.93 -14.29 -5.66
C ASN A 287 -9.32 -15.44 -4.69
N GLY A 288 -10.24 -15.18 -3.76
CA GLY A 288 -10.74 -16.14 -2.78
C GLY A 288 -10.02 -16.13 -1.43
N TRP A 289 -9.01 -15.28 -1.22
CA TRP A 289 -8.27 -15.24 0.04
C TRP A 289 -9.09 -14.54 1.15
N PRO A 290 -9.26 -15.18 2.32
CA PRO A 290 -9.92 -14.56 3.46
C PRO A 290 -9.06 -13.42 4.04
N VAL A 291 -9.71 -12.42 4.63
CA VAL A 291 -9.05 -11.25 5.20
C VAL A 291 -9.85 -10.67 6.36
N LEU A 292 -9.17 -10.14 7.37
CA LEU A 292 -9.76 -9.27 8.38
C LEU A 292 -9.65 -7.81 7.92
N ILE A 293 -10.78 -7.19 7.64
CA ILE A 293 -10.91 -5.75 7.42
C ILE A 293 -10.99 -5.09 8.80
N SER A 294 -9.89 -4.46 9.22
CA SER A 294 -9.78 -3.89 10.57
C SER A 294 -10.81 -2.79 10.80
N SER A 295 -11.38 -2.73 12.00
CA SER A 295 -12.27 -1.64 12.44
C SER A 295 -11.59 -0.26 12.46
N GLY A 296 -10.25 -0.22 12.40
CA GLY A 296 -9.46 1.00 12.35
C GLY A 296 -9.32 1.63 10.95
N LEU A 297 -9.71 0.92 9.89
CA LEU A 297 -9.59 1.43 8.52
C LEU A 297 -10.50 2.64 8.27
N SER A 298 -10.07 3.52 7.38
CA SER A 298 -10.86 4.66 6.94
C SER A 298 -11.98 4.22 5.99
N ASN A 299 -13.02 5.05 5.88
CA ASN A 299 -14.14 4.77 4.98
C ASN A 299 -13.68 4.69 3.52
N ILE A 300 -12.67 5.48 3.13
CA ILE A 300 -12.13 5.46 1.77
C ILE A 300 -11.34 4.17 1.48
N GLU A 301 -10.52 3.69 2.42
CA GLU A 301 -9.79 2.42 2.25
C GLU A 301 -10.74 1.23 2.09
N VAL A 302 -11.82 1.20 2.87
CA VAL A 302 -12.87 0.19 2.74
C VAL A 302 -13.63 0.37 1.43
N PHE A 303 -14.04 1.58 1.08
CA PHE A 303 -14.76 1.87 -0.17
C PHE A 303 -13.97 1.38 -1.39
N ASN A 304 -12.72 1.82 -1.50
CA ASN A 304 -11.78 1.47 -2.55
C ASN A 304 -11.60 -0.05 -2.68
N ALA A 305 -11.50 -0.74 -1.55
CA ALA A 305 -11.38 -2.20 -1.56
C ALA A 305 -12.66 -2.91 -2.05
N LEU A 306 -13.83 -2.27 -2.06
CA LEU A 306 -15.08 -2.85 -2.58
C LEU A 306 -15.27 -2.58 -4.08
N THR A 307 -14.53 -1.62 -4.66
CA THR A 307 -14.63 -1.23 -6.07
C THR A 307 -13.73 -2.08 -6.97
N CYS A 308 -14.09 -2.16 -8.26
CA CYS A 308 -13.35 -2.91 -9.29
C CYS A 308 -12.94 -2.08 -10.52
N ASP A 309 -13.21 -0.77 -10.52
CA ASP A 309 -12.93 0.18 -11.61
C ASP A 309 -11.73 1.07 -11.23
N LYS A 310 -10.72 1.18 -12.11
CA LYS A 310 -9.37 1.70 -11.81
C LYS A 310 -9.29 3.07 -11.11
N GLY A 311 -8.36 3.17 -10.15
CA GLY A 311 -7.52 4.37 -10.00
C GLY A 311 -7.22 4.88 -8.59
N ASP A 312 -7.59 4.16 -7.54
CA ASP A 312 -7.51 4.66 -6.16
C ASP A 312 -6.19 4.34 -5.43
N GLY A 313 -5.33 3.48 -5.99
CA GLY A 313 -4.05 3.09 -5.39
C GLY A 313 -4.19 2.20 -4.13
N GLN A 314 -5.37 1.63 -3.89
CA GLN A 314 -5.64 0.72 -2.79
C GLN A 314 -5.13 -0.69 -3.17
N LEU A 315 -4.01 -1.07 -2.56
CA LEU A 315 -3.48 -2.43 -2.69
C LEU A 315 -3.99 -3.26 -1.52
N ALA A 316 -4.38 -4.52 -1.77
CA ALA A 316 -4.80 -5.43 -0.70
C ALA A 316 -3.73 -5.51 0.39
N GLY A 317 -2.44 -5.51 0.04
CA GLY A 317 -1.35 -5.53 1.02
C GLY A 317 -1.35 -4.38 2.04
N LYS A 318 -2.00 -3.23 1.76
CA LYS A 318 -2.12 -2.11 2.72
C LYS A 318 -3.12 -2.39 3.84
N ILE A 319 -4.21 -3.12 3.53
CA ILE A 319 -5.31 -3.34 4.46
C ILE A 319 -5.53 -4.81 4.82
N HIS A 320 -4.80 -5.72 4.17
CA HIS A 320 -4.87 -7.14 4.42
C HIS A 320 -4.32 -7.43 5.81
N ARG A 321 -5.19 -7.94 6.69
CA ARG A 321 -4.80 -8.51 7.97
C ARG A 321 -5.21 -9.98 7.98
N GLU A 322 -4.28 -10.83 8.40
CA GLU A 322 -4.60 -12.24 8.61
C GLU A 322 -5.64 -12.38 9.71
N ILE A 323 -6.49 -13.39 9.58
CA ILE A 323 -7.49 -13.68 10.60
C ILE A 323 -6.82 -14.49 11.71
N THR A 324 -6.29 -13.81 12.73
CA THR A 324 -5.70 -14.47 13.89
C THR A 324 -6.80 -15.04 14.80
N ILE A 325 -6.70 -16.34 15.10
CA ILE A 325 -7.50 -17.01 16.12
C ILE A 325 -6.53 -17.45 17.21
N SER A 326 -6.35 -16.63 18.24
CA SER A 326 -5.56 -17.02 19.41
C SER A 326 -6.25 -18.21 20.09
N GLU A 327 -5.62 -19.38 20.04
CA GLU A 327 -6.07 -20.54 20.81
C GLU A 327 -5.77 -20.27 22.28
N VAL A 328 -6.78 -19.83 23.03
CA VAL A 328 -6.70 -19.92 24.49
C VAL A 328 -6.81 -21.41 24.82
N SER A 329 -5.66 -22.06 24.96
CA SER A 329 -5.58 -23.41 25.52
C SER A 329 -6.08 -23.36 26.96
N GLU A 330 -7.32 -23.81 27.16
CA GLU A 330 -7.99 -23.95 28.47
C GLU A 330 -7.40 -25.11 29.33
N ALA A 331 -6.21 -25.61 28.99
CA ALA A 331 -5.58 -26.74 29.68
C ALA A 331 -4.49 -26.36 30.71
N ALA A 332 -4.25 -25.07 30.99
CA ALA A 332 -3.17 -24.64 31.89
C ALA A 332 -3.60 -23.89 33.17
N VAL A 333 -4.89 -23.92 33.55
CA VAL A 333 -5.38 -23.21 34.77
C VAL A 333 -5.60 -24.13 35.98
N ALA A 334 -5.17 -25.40 35.93
CA ALA A 334 -5.31 -26.30 37.07
C ALA A 334 -4.05 -27.14 37.29
N THR A 335 -2.97 -26.52 37.80
CA THR A 335 -2.09 -27.08 38.84
C THR A 335 -0.87 -26.18 39.05
N SER A 336 -0.87 -25.39 40.11
CA SER A 336 0.28 -25.25 41.02
C SER A 336 -0.11 -24.33 42.17
N THR A 337 -0.48 -24.94 43.30
CA THR A 337 -0.38 -24.28 44.60
C THR A 337 0.84 -24.87 45.30
N LYS A 338 1.94 -24.12 45.31
CA LYS A 338 2.92 -24.14 46.40
C LYS A 338 3.70 -22.82 46.43
N PRO A 339 4.08 -22.32 47.62
CA PRO A 339 4.55 -20.97 47.81
C PRO A 339 6.05 -20.86 47.54
N GLU A 340 6.44 -19.91 46.69
CA GLU A 340 7.84 -19.48 46.58
C GLU A 340 8.16 -18.45 47.67
N GLU A 341 9.09 -18.84 48.53
CA GLU A 341 9.88 -17.94 49.35
C GLU A 341 10.77 -17.06 48.44
N MET A 342 10.78 -15.77 48.76
CA MET A 342 11.83 -14.76 48.59
C MET A 342 13.02 -15.12 47.68
N LEU A 343 13.19 -14.35 46.58
CA LEU A 343 14.48 -13.74 46.17
C LEU A 343 14.28 -12.73 45.00
N ASP A 344 14.78 -11.52 45.26
CA ASP A 344 15.18 -10.37 44.44
C ASP A 344 14.26 -9.73 43.37
N ASP A 345 13.86 -8.51 43.75
CA ASP A 345 13.31 -7.41 42.96
C ASP A 345 14.36 -6.87 41.98
N ASN A 346 14.43 -7.44 40.77
CA ASN A 346 15.05 -6.80 39.62
C ASN A 346 13.98 -6.51 38.56
N SER A 347 13.43 -5.29 38.65
CA SER A 347 13.00 -4.42 37.55
C SER A 347 12.43 -5.13 36.31
N ARG A 348 11.10 -5.28 36.26
CA ARG A 348 10.36 -5.63 35.04
C ARG A 348 10.63 -4.59 33.95
N LEU A 349 11.31 -5.02 32.88
CA LEU A 349 11.43 -4.27 31.62
C LEU A 349 10.27 -4.62 30.67
N PRO A 350 9.90 -3.72 29.72
CA PRO A 350 9.08 -4.08 28.57
C PRO A 350 9.79 -5.14 27.72
N SER A 351 9.02 -6.01 27.07
CA SER A 351 9.47 -7.23 26.37
C SER A 351 10.25 -7.00 25.06
N GLY A 352 10.88 -5.84 24.86
CA GLY A 352 11.67 -5.51 23.66
C GLY A 352 12.10 -4.04 23.60
N PRO A 353 12.97 -3.64 22.65
CA PRO A 353 13.11 -2.24 22.26
C PRO A 353 11.72 -1.77 21.80
N PRO A 354 11.38 -0.48 21.95
CA PRO A 354 10.12 0.03 21.42
C PRO A 354 10.02 -0.39 19.95
N GLU A 355 9.02 -1.22 19.66
CA GLU A 355 8.51 -1.39 18.30
C GLU A 355 8.28 0.02 17.76
N GLN A 356 8.68 0.30 16.50
CA GLN A 356 8.50 1.62 15.90
C GLN A 356 7.11 2.10 16.29
N ALA A 357 7.07 3.15 17.12
CA ALA A 357 5.81 3.58 17.71
C ALA A 357 4.85 3.79 16.54
N PRO A 358 3.61 3.27 16.59
CA PRO A 358 2.63 3.59 15.56
C PRO A 358 2.66 5.10 15.40
N VAL A 359 3.04 5.55 14.19
CA VAL A 359 3.14 6.98 13.87
C VAL A 359 1.85 7.58 14.40
N ALA A 360 1.97 8.49 15.37
CA ALA A 360 0.81 9.04 16.05
C ALA A 360 -0.19 9.47 14.97
N PRO A 361 -1.48 9.07 15.08
CA PRO A 361 -2.44 9.33 14.02
C PRO A 361 -2.40 10.82 13.71
N GLU A 362 -1.94 11.14 12.50
CA GLU A 362 -1.76 12.52 12.11
C GLU A 362 -3.10 13.24 12.24
N PRO A 363 -3.11 14.50 12.70
CA PRO A 363 -4.34 15.25 12.76
C PRO A 363 -5.00 15.22 11.38
N VAL A 364 -6.24 14.72 11.32
CA VAL A 364 -7.00 14.62 10.08
C VAL A 364 -7.23 16.03 9.56
N VAL A 365 -6.42 16.47 8.61
CA VAL A 365 -6.65 17.72 7.90
C VAL A 365 -7.67 17.45 6.82
N VAL A 366 -8.84 18.07 6.93
CA VAL A 366 -9.88 18.02 5.91
C VAL A 366 -9.35 18.77 4.68
N ARG A 367 -9.14 18.05 3.57
CA ARG A 367 -8.67 18.58 2.29
C ARG A 367 -9.82 18.56 1.28
N GLU A 368 -9.78 19.48 0.32
CA GLU A 368 -10.75 19.61 -0.76
C GLU A 368 -10.48 18.57 -1.86
N THR A 369 -11.53 18.06 -2.50
CA THR A 369 -11.36 17.17 -3.66
C THR A 369 -10.71 17.93 -4.82
N VAL A 370 -9.90 17.24 -5.62
CA VAL A 370 -9.33 17.85 -6.83
C VAL A 370 -10.47 18.22 -7.80
N PRO A 371 -10.53 19.47 -8.30
CA PRO A 371 -11.58 19.88 -9.22
C PRO A 371 -11.63 19.03 -10.48
N SER A 372 -12.84 18.85 -11.04
CA SER A 372 -13.03 18.06 -12.25
C SER A 372 -12.22 18.61 -13.42
N ALA A 373 -11.83 17.75 -14.37
CA ALA A 373 -11.10 18.18 -15.56
C ALA A 373 -11.86 19.26 -16.37
N ALA A 374 -13.19 19.24 -16.36
CA ALA A 374 -14.01 20.24 -17.02
C ALA A 374 -13.93 21.60 -16.32
N ASP A 375 -14.02 21.62 -14.98
CA ASP A 375 -13.93 22.84 -14.19
C ASP A 375 -12.52 23.45 -14.28
N LEU A 376 -11.49 22.62 -14.26
CA LEU A 376 -10.11 23.05 -14.46
C LEU A 376 -9.90 23.65 -15.85
N ALA A 377 -10.48 23.08 -16.90
CA ALA A 377 -10.39 23.66 -18.25
C ALA A 377 -11.03 25.06 -18.31
N ILE A 378 -12.18 25.24 -17.66
CA ILE A 378 -12.87 26.53 -17.56
C ILE A 378 -12.04 27.53 -16.74
N ALA A 379 -11.51 27.12 -15.59
CA ALA A 379 -10.68 27.95 -14.73
C ALA A 379 -9.38 28.38 -15.42
N GLN A 380 -8.72 27.46 -16.13
CA GLN A 380 -7.52 27.75 -16.92
C GLN A 380 -7.81 28.77 -18.03
N GLU A 381 -8.94 28.64 -18.73
CA GLU A 381 -9.31 29.60 -19.77
C GLU A 381 -9.60 31.00 -19.19
N LYS A 382 -10.22 31.08 -18.02
CA LYS A 382 -10.40 32.34 -17.29
C LYS A 382 -9.05 32.93 -16.87
N LEU A 383 -8.16 32.11 -16.29
CA LEU A 383 -6.82 32.51 -15.88
C LEU A 383 -6.04 33.10 -17.07
N ARG A 384 -6.06 32.44 -18.23
CA ARG A 384 -5.40 32.94 -19.45
C ARG A 384 -5.87 34.34 -19.85
N LYS A 385 -7.16 34.64 -19.65
CA LYS A 385 -7.74 35.95 -19.96
C LYS A 385 -7.39 37.00 -18.91
N VAL A 386 -7.53 36.66 -17.64
CA VAL A 386 -7.33 37.58 -16.51
C VAL A 386 -5.87 37.96 -16.34
N PHE A 387 -4.95 37.01 -16.53
CA PHE A 387 -3.50 37.22 -16.36
C PHE A 387 -2.76 37.39 -17.68
N ALA A 388 -3.47 37.64 -18.78
CA ALA A 388 -2.89 37.70 -20.13
C ALA A 388 -1.77 38.74 -20.25
N GLU A 389 -1.87 39.87 -19.54
CA GLU A 389 -0.86 40.92 -19.58
C GLU A 389 0.34 40.55 -18.71
N GLN A 390 0.09 40.16 -17.46
CA GLN A 390 1.13 39.79 -16.50
C GLN A 390 1.98 38.62 -17.00
N ILE A 391 1.36 37.60 -17.61
CA ILE A 391 2.06 36.48 -18.25
C ILE A 391 2.94 36.96 -19.41
N ARG A 392 2.51 37.97 -20.17
CA ARG A 392 3.26 38.52 -21.32
C ARG A 392 4.41 39.43 -20.89
N GLU A 393 4.22 40.12 -19.77
CA GLU A 393 5.23 40.98 -19.14
C GLU A 393 6.30 40.18 -18.40
N ALA A 394 5.96 38.99 -17.90
CA ALA A 394 6.87 38.08 -17.21
C ALA A 394 7.90 37.43 -18.15
N ARG A 395 8.90 38.21 -18.57
CA ARG A 395 9.89 37.82 -19.59
C ARG A 395 11.17 37.25 -19.00
N TYR A 396 11.55 37.70 -17.81
CA TYR A 396 12.74 37.27 -17.12
C TYR A 396 12.40 36.36 -15.93
N ASP A 397 13.38 35.60 -15.46
CA ASP A 397 13.18 34.65 -14.36
C ASP A 397 12.67 35.34 -13.09
N ASP A 398 13.13 36.55 -12.80
CA ASP A 398 12.67 37.36 -11.67
C ASP A 398 11.19 37.75 -11.82
N ASP A 399 10.77 38.18 -13.01
CA ASP A 399 9.37 38.53 -13.27
C ASP A 399 8.45 37.31 -13.12
N LYS A 400 8.91 36.15 -13.60
CA LYS A 400 8.18 34.88 -13.49
C LYS A 400 8.06 34.43 -12.04
N ARG A 401 9.11 34.59 -11.24
CA ARG A 401 9.08 34.30 -9.80
C ARG A 401 8.10 35.21 -9.08
N GLU A 402 8.11 36.51 -9.36
CA GLU A 402 7.12 37.41 -8.75
C GLU A 402 5.69 37.14 -9.19
N LEU A 403 5.49 36.79 -10.47
CA LEU A 403 4.18 36.36 -10.93
C LEU A 403 3.75 35.07 -10.21
N ALA A 404 4.63 34.07 -10.05
CA ALA A 404 4.34 32.85 -9.31
C ALA A 404 3.89 33.15 -7.87
N LYS A 405 4.64 33.99 -7.14
CA LYS A 405 4.25 34.43 -5.78
C LYS A 405 2.87 35.10 -5.76
N THR A 406 2.62 35.98 -6.73
CA THR A 406 1.33 36.67 -6.85
C THR A 406 0.19 35.68 -7.06
N LEU A 407 0.36 34.70 -7.95
CA LEU A 407 -0.64 33.67 -8.21
C LEU A 407 -0.88 32.78 -6.98
N LEU A 408 0.17 32.40 -6.25
CA LEU A 408 0.06 31.63 -5.00
C LEU A 408 -0.66 32.41 -3.90
N ALA A 409 -0.39 33.70 -3.75
CA ALA A 409 -1.09 34.56 -2.79
C ALA A 409 -2.58 34.68 -3.13
N GLN A 410 -2.92 34.83 -4.42
CA GLN A 410 -4.30 34.89 -4.86
C GLN A 410 -5.02 33.55 -4.75
N ALA A 411 -4.34 32.43 -5.02
CA ALA A 411 -4.90 31.10 -4.84
C ALA A 411 -5.30 30.82 -3.39
N MET A 412 -4.49 31.26 -2.41
CA MET A 412 -4.84 31.15 -0.99
C MET A 412 -6.08 31.98 -0.62
N ALA A 413 -6.30 33.12 -1.27
CA ALA A 413 -7.45 33.98 -1.00
C ALA A 413 -8.76 33.49 -1.67
N MET A 414 -8.70 32.50 -2.56
CA MET A 414 -9.85 31.94 -3.26
C MET A 414 -10.48 30.79 -2.46
N GLU A 415 -11.28 31.12 -1.44
CA GLU A 415 -12.02 30.13 -0.65
C GLU A 415 -13.15 29.49 -1.47
N ASP A 416 -13.95 30.30 -2.18
CA ASP A 416 -15.14 29.84 -2.91
C ASP A 416 -14.85 29.31 -4.34
N ASP A 417 -13.75 29.75 -4.98
CA ASP A 417 -13.37 29.33 -6.33
C ASP A 417 -12.26 28.29 -6.30
N VAL A 418 -12.62 27.08 -5.88
CA VAL A 418 -11.70 25.95 -5.72
C VAL A 418 -10.96 25.61 -7.03
N ALA A 419 -11.68 25.61 -8.16
CA ALA A 419 -11.09 25.36 -9.49
C ALA A 419 -10.15 26.50 -9.92
N GLY A 420 -10.51 27.75 -9.62
CA GLY A 420 -9.65 28.92 -9.82
C GLY A 420 -8.36 28.85 -9.01
N ALA A 421 -8.46 28.51 -7.72
CA ALA A 421 -7.32 28.33 -6.83
C ALA A 421 -6.35 27.26 -7.35
N TYR A 422 -6.87 26.09 -7.74
CA TYR A 422 -6.08 24.99 -8.29
C TYR A 422 -5.38 25.39 -9.61
N ALA A 423 -6.09 26.12 -10.49
CA ALA A 423 -5.53 26.61 -11.74
C ALA A 423 -4.39 27.63 -11.51
N LEU A 424 -4.56 28.54 -10.54
CA LEU A 424 -3.52 29.51 -10.15
C LEU A 424 -2.28 28.82 -9.57
N GLN A 425 -2.47 27.84 -8.67
CA GLN A 425 -1.36 27.03 -8.14
C GLN A 425 -0.61 26.30 -9.26
N THR A 426 -1.35 25.73 -10.23
CA THR A 426 -0.74 25.04 -11.38
C THR A 426 0.11 26.00 -12.21
N ALA A 427 -0.40 27.20 -12.48
CA ALA A 427 0.33 28.21 -13.23
C ALA A 427 1.58 28.70 -12.46
N ALA A 428 1.47 28.87 -11.14
CA ALA A 428 2.59 29.25 -10.30
C ALA A 428 3.69 28.19 -10.27
N LEU A 429 3.34 26.91 -10.11
CA LEU A 429 4.29 25.79 -10.14
C LEU A 429 5.06 25.73 -11.46
N ARG A 430 4.37 25.92 -12.59
CA ARG A 430 5.02 26.00 -13.91
C ARG A 430 5.96 27.20 -14.02
N LEU A 431 5.54 28.38 -13.57
CA LEU A 431 6.40 29.57 -13.56
C LEU A 431 7.63 29.38 -12.66
N ALA A 432 7.48 28.70 -11.53
CA ALA A 432 8.57 28.36 -10.62
C ALA A 432 9.58 27.39 -11.29
N VAL A 433 9.10 26.31 -11.91
CA VAL A 433 9.93 25.41 -12.74
C VAL A 433 10.66 26.18 -13.83
N ASP A 434 9.90 26.97 -14.60
CA ASP A 434 10.41 27.71 -15.74
C ASP A 434 11.46 28.76 -15.36
N SER A 435 11.40 29.31 -14.15
CA SER A 435 12.29 30.37 -13.68
C SER A 435 13.43 29.89 -12.79
N GLY A 436 13.41 28.62 -12.34
CA GLY A 436 14.31 28.14 -11.31
C GLY A 436 13.94 28.64 -9.90
N GLY A 437 12.69 29.04 -9.67
CA GLY A 437 12.18 29.50 -8.37
C GLY A 437 11.93 28.34 -7.40
N ALA A 438 12.97 27.87 -6.70
CA ALA A 438 12.87 26.74 -5.78
C ALA A 438 11.92 27.01 -4.60
N ALA A 439 11.94 28.22 -4.03
CA ALA A 439 11.07 28.59 -2.92
C ALA A 439 9.60 28.63 -3.33
N GLU A 440 9.30 29.22 -4.50
CA GLU A 440 7.94 29.28 -5.04
C GLU A 440 7.42 27.89 -5.44
N LEU A 441 8.31 27.02 -5.93
CA LEU A 441 7.96 25.63 -6.23
C LEU A 441 7.50 24.89 -4.97
N ILE A 442 8.31 24.92 -3.90
CA ILE A 442 7.98 24.26 -2.63
C ILE A 442 6.70 24.86 -2.04
N GLN A 443 6.55 26.19 -2.05
CA GLN A 443 5.33 26.85 -1.57
C GLN A 443 4.08 26.41 -2.37
N GLY A 444 4.20 26.27 -3.69
CA GLY A 444 3.10 25.80 -4.54
C GLY A 444 2.73 24.34 -4.27
N ILE A 445 3.72 23.47 -4.04
CA ILE A 445 3.51 22.07 -3.66
C ILE A 445 2.81 22.03 -2.30
N ASP A 446 3.28 22.79 -1.32
CA ASP A 446 2.71 22.81 0.03
C ASP A 446 1.27 23.31 0.04
N GLN A 447 0.98 24.40 -0.68
CA GLN A 447 -0.40 24.86 -0.83
C GLN A 447 -1.31 23.83 -1.48
N ARG A 448 -0.78 23.06 -2.44
CA ARG A 448 -1.56 22.04 -3.14
C ARG A 448 -1.80 20.82 -2.27
N VAL A 449 -0.74 20.23 -1.72
CA VAL A 449 -0.79 19.07 -0.83
C VAL A 449 -1.59 19.40 0.44
N GLY A 450 -1.44 20.61 0.96
CA GLY A 450 -2.13 21.07 2.16
C GLY A 450 -3.62 21.33 1.95
N ARG A 451 -4.04 21.71 0.74
CA ARG A 451 -5.44 22.05 0.43
C ARG A 451 -6.21 20.93 -0.28
N PHE A 452 -5.59 20.17 -1.17
CA PHE A 452 -6.27 19.22 -2.06
C PHE A 452 -5.96 17.77 -1.72
N GLU A 453 -6.90 16.87 -2.01
CA GLU A 453 -6.75 15.41 -1.93
C GLU A 453 -5.83 14.86 -3.05
N VAL A 454 -4.57 15.31 -3.03
CA VAL A 454 -3.48 14.76 -3.84
C VAL A 454 -2.58 13.88 -2.97
N ASP A 455 -1.94 12.90 -3.60
CA ASP A 455 -0.87 12.14 -2.96
C ASP A 455 0.35 13.06 -2.77
N ALA A 456 0.80 13.20 -1.52
CA ALA A 456 1.84 14.15 -1.18
C ALA A 456 3.22 13.77 -1.76
N TYR A 457 3.50 12.48 -1.87
CA TYR A 457 4.76 11.99 -2.41
C TYR A 457 4.78 12.18 -3.93
N ASP A 458 3.78 11.68 -4.65
CA ASP A 458 3.68 11.77 -6.10
C ASP A 458 3.65 13.22 -6.59
N GLU A 459 2.85 14.09 -5.96
CA GLU A 459 2.77 15.50 -6.33
C GLU A 459 4.14 16.20 -6.14
N THR A 460 4.81 15.93 -5.01
CA THR A 460 6.12 16.53 -4.75
C THR A 460 7.16 16.05 -5.76
N VAL A 461 7.21 14.73 -6.01
CA VAL A 461 8.19 14.14 -6.93
C VAL A 461 7.96 14.63 -8.36
N GLU A 462 6.72 14.71 -8.84
CA GLU A 462 6.40 15.22 -10.19
C GLU A 462 7.04 16.59 -10.42
N TRP A 463 6.78 17.53 -9.51
CA TRP A 463 7.26 18.91 -9.65
C TRP A 463 8.77 19.05 -9.44
N LEU A 464 9.37 18.27 -8.54
CA LEU A 464 10.82 18.22 -8.39
C LEU A 464 11.50 17.68 -9.66
N LEU A 465 10.96 16.62 -10.28
CA LEU A 465 11.51 16.09 -11.54
C LEU A 465 11.30 17.04 -12.71
N ALA A 466 10.15 17.72 -12.79
CA ALA A 466 9.92 18.78 -13.77
C ALA A 466 10.93 19.92 -13.61
N PHE A 467 11.22 20.32 -12.36
CA PHE A 467 12.27 21.29 -12.05
C PHE A 467 13.65 20.79 -12.49
N ASN A 468 14.00 19.54 -12.18
CA ASN A 468 15.25 18.92 -12.60
C ASN A 468 15.46 18.95 -14.12
N ASP A 469 14.41 18.71 -14.90
CA ASP A 469 14.47 18.71 -16.36
C ASP A 469 14.69 20.13 -16.90
N ALA A 470 13.99 21.12 -16.33
CA ALA A 470 14.14 22.53 -16.68
C ALA A 470 15.54 23.10 -16.34
N LEU A 471 16.26 22.52 -15.37
CA LEU A 471 17.64 22.90 -15.05
C LEU A 471 18.65 22.57 -16.15
N SER A 472 18.34 21.68 -17.10
CA SER A 472 19.31 21.22 -18.11
C SER A 472 19.88 22.34 -19.00
N GLY A 473 19.22 23.50 -19.05
CA GLY A 473 19.68 24.70 -19.75
C GLY A 473 20.17 25.84 -18.86
N ARG A 474 20.32 25.61 -17.54
CA ARG A 474 20.61 26.63 -16.53
C ARG A 474 21.91 26.31 -15.78
N ASP A 475 22.54 27.35 -15.24
CA ASP A 475 23.64 27.20 -14.29
C ASP A 475 23.04 26.84 -12.91
N PRO A 476 23.34 25.65 -12.35
CA PRO A 476 22.83 25.27 -11.03
C PRO A 476 23.24 26.25 -9.93
N ASP A 477 24.39 26.90 -10.04
CA ASP A 477 24.88 27.88 -9.05
C ASP A 477 24.04 29.18 -9.04
N SER A 478 23.23 29.42 -10.07
CA SER A 478 22.33 30.58 -10.12
C SER A 478 21.00 30.37 -9.40
N VAL A 479 20.74 29.17 -8.89
CA VAL A 479 19.50 28.77 -8.22
C VAL A 479 19.76 28.64 -6.73
N ASP A 480 18.90 29.23 -5.90
CA ASP A 480 18.90 28.93 -4.47
C ASP A 480 18.33 27.52 -4.25
N GLY A 481 19.22 26.54 -4.13
CA GLY A 481 18.89 25.13 -4.01
C GLY A 481 18.33 24.71 -2.66
N ASN A 482 18.51 25.51 -1.62
CA ASN A 482 18.25 25.12 -0.22
C ASN A 482 16.81 24.60 0.01
N PRO A 483 15.74 25.27 -0.48
CA PRO A 483 14.37 24.77 -0.28
C PRO A 483 14.15 23.35 -0.83
N ILE A 484 14.72 23.05 -2.00
CA ILE A 484 14.62 21.72 -2.63
C ILE A 484 15.50 20.71 -1.91
N ILE A 485 16.71 21.09 -1.48
CA ILE A 485 17.62 20.20 -0.74
C ILE A 485 16.98 19.77 0.59
N THR A 486 16.39 20.70 1.34
CA THR A 486 15.69 20.38 2.59
C THR A 486 14.48 19.47 2.33
N ARG A 487 13.61 19.79 1.35
CA ARG A 487 12.47 18.92 1.01
C ARG A 487 12.90 17.55 0.50
N ALA A 488 14.03 17.47 -0.21
CA ALA A 488 14.54 16.21 -0.73
C ALA A 488 14.84 15.19 0.37
N ALA A 489 15.27 15.60 1.57
CA ALA A 489 15.49 14.67 2.68
C ALA A 489 14.21 13.88 3.03
N HIS A 490 13.07 14.57 3.17
CA HIS A 490 11.77 13.94 3.41
C HIS A 490 11.31 13.04 2.27
N VAL A 491 11.39 13.55 1.04
CA VAL A 491 10.93 12.81 -0.16
C VAL A 491 11.78 11.58 -0.39
N ILE A 492 13.11 11.67 -0.23
CA ILE A 492 14.00 10.53 -0.37
C ILE A 492 13.66 9.47 0.68
N HIS A 493 13.50 9.87 1.95
CA HIS A 493 13.12 8.95 3.02
C HIS A 493 11.79 8.25 2.72
N ALA A 494 10.75 9.01 2.37
CA ALA A 494 9.44 8.48 1.99
C ALA A 494 9.53 7.48 0.82
N GLY A 495 10.27 7.82 -0.24
CA GLY A 495 10.44 6.91 -1.38
C GLY A 495 11.16 5.61 -1.00
N VAL A 496 12.12 5.64 -0.08
CA VAL A 496 12.73 4.40 0.43
C VAL A 496 11.73 3.61 1.28
N VAL A 497 10.87 4.25 2.07
CA VAL A 497 9.78 3.62 2.86
C VAL A 497 8.66 3.06 1.97
N ASP A 498 8.38 3.66 0.82
CA ASP A 498 7.32 3.22 -0.10
C ASP A 498 7.83 2.28 -1.22
N ASN A 499 9.12 1.93 -1.20
CA ASN A 499 9.81 1.11 -2.19
C ASN A 499 9.95 1.76 -3.58
N ASP A 500 9.82 3.08 -3.68
CA ASP A 500 10.08 3.84 -4.89
C ASP A 500 11.53 4.37 -4.92
N PHE A 501 12.48 3.43 -4.99
CA PHE A 501 13.90 3.75 -4.96
C PHE A 501 14.36 4.53 -6.20
N LEU A 502 13.74 4.32 -7.36
CA LEU A 502 14.15 4.98 -8.60
C LEU A 502 13.85 6.48 -8.56
N GLN A 503 12.66 6.87 -8.14
CA GLN A 503 12.31 8.28 -8.01
C GLN A 503 13.07 8.94 -6.85
N ALA A 504 13.23 8.27 -5.72
CA ALA A 504 14.06 8.75 -4.60
C ALA A 504 15.52 9.01 -5.04
N ALA A 505 16.13 8.12 -5.83
CA ALA A 505 17.48 8.32 -6.36
C ALA A 505 17.55 9.49 -7.38
N ALA A 506 16.48 9.74 -8.13
CA ALA A 506 16.38 10.88 -9.03
C ALA A 506 16.29 12.20 -8.25
N VAL A 507 15.51 12.24 -7.17
CA VAL A 507 15.42 13.40 -6.25
C VAL A 507 16.77 13.65 -5.55
N ALA A 508 17.47 12.61 -5.08
CA ALA A 508 18.82 12.74 -4.52
C ALA A 508 19.82 13.32 -5.53
N ARG A 509 19.70 12.96 -6.82
CA ARG A 509 20.52 13.53 -7.89
C ARG A 509 20.20 15.01 -8.15
N LEU A 510 18.92 15.39 -8.11
CA LEU A 510 18.51 16.79 -8.21
C LEU A 510 19.09 17.61 -7.06
N ALA A 511 18.88 17.18 -5.82
CA ALA A 511 19.41 17.85 -4.64
C ALA A 511 20.94 18.00 -4.74
N TYR A 512 21.65 16.95 -5.16
CA TYR A 512 23.10 17.00 -5.37
C TYR A 512 23.50 18.07 -6.39
N ARG A 513 22.80 18.16 -7.52
CA ARG A 513 23.06 19.18 -8.55
C ARG A 513 22.88 20.60 -8.01
N LEU A 514 21.94 20.79 -7.08
CA LEU A 514 21.61 22.08 -6.48
C LEU A 514 22.52 22.48 -5.31
N THR A 515 23.45 21.63 -4.87
CA THR A 515 24.44 22.00 -3.84
C THR A 515 25.48 23.03 -4.31
N GLY A 516 25.65 23.19 -5.62
CA GLY A 516 26.56 24.16 -6.22
C GLY A 516 28.03 24.03 -5.80
N GLN A 517 28.81 25.10 -5.93
CA GLN A 517 30.20 25.19 -5.40
C GLN A 517 30.27 25.60 -3.91
N GLN A 518 29.28 25.26 -3.09
CA GLN A 518 29.34 25.58 -1.68
C GLN A 518 30.49 24.84 -0.98
N ARG A 519 31.13 25.52 -0.01
CA ARG A 519 32.32 25.04 0.72
C ARG A 519 32.06 23.87 1.67
N ASP A 520 30.79 23.53 1.89
CA ASP A 520 30.40 22.44 2.76
C ASP A 520 30.39 21.13 1.97
N GLU A 521 31.50 20.38 2.04
CA GLU A 521 31.69 19.13 1.28
C GLU A 521 30.78 17.99 1.78
N ASP A 522 30.14 18.14 2.95
CA ASP A 522 29.42 17.05 3.60
C ASP A 522 28.06 16.74 2.95
N ILE A 523 27.22 17.73 2.67
CA ILE A 523 25.91 17.51 2.03
C ILE A 523 26.05 16.87 0.63
N PRO A 524 26.91 17.36 -0.28
CA PRO A 524 27.13 16.71 -1.59
C PRO A 524 27.65 15.28 -1.45
N ARG A 525 28.55 15.03 -0.48
CA ARG A 525 29.07 13.69 -0.18
C ARG A 525 27.96 12.76 0.31
N LEU A 526 27.13 13.21 1.25
CA LEU A 526 25.98 12.46 1.77
C LEU A 526 24.98 12.14 0.67
N LEU A 527 24.56 13.13 -0.13
CA LEU A 527 23.61 12.91 -1.24
C LEU A 527 24.11 11.89 -2.27
N ASN A 528 25.41 11.89 -2.58
CA ASN A 528 26.00 10.87 -3.44
C ASN A 528 26.02 9.48 -2.78
N LYS A 529 26.33 9.39 -1.49
CA LYS A 529 26.27 8.13 -0.71
C LYS A 529 24.83 7.61 -0.67
N VAL A 530 23.86 8.44 -0.30
CA VAL A 530 22.40 8.16 -0.27
C VAL A 530 21.94 7.60 -1.61
N LYS A 531 22.16 8.34 -2.71
CA LYS A 531 21.80 7.89 -4.06
C LYS A 531 22.39 6.52 -4.41
N SER A 532 23.65 6.28 -4.05
CA SER A 532 24.32 5.01 -4.35
C SER A 532 23.72 3.86 -3.54
N GLN A 533 23.40 4.08 -2.27
CA GLN A 533 22.77 3.07 -1.41
C GLN A 533 21.32 2.80 -1.78
N ILE A 534 20.56 3.82 -2.21
CA ILE A 534 19.19 3.64 -2.71
C ILE A 534 19.17 2.78 -3.98
N LEU A 535 20.10 3.00 -4.91
CA LEU A 535 20.22 2.16 -6.11
C LEU A 535 20.68 0.73 -5.78
N ALA A 536 21.45 0.53 -4.71
CA ALA A 536 21.76 -0.79 -4.20
C ALA A 536 20.51 -1.45 -3.58
N ALA A 537 19.73 -0.70 -2.81
CA ALA A 537 18.48 -1.14 -2.21
C ALA A 537 17.43 -1.55 -3.26
N GLN A 538 17.33 -0.86 -4.39
CA GLN A 538 16.48 -1.29 -5.51
C GLN A 538 16.80 -2.72 -5.97
N LYS A 539 18.09 -3.06 -6.09
CA LYS A 539 18.49 -4.42 -6.51
C LYS A 539 18.14 -5.47 -5.46
N GLU A 540 18.24 -5.11 -4.18
CA GLU A 540 17.82 -5.98 -3.08
C GLU A 540 16.29 -6.11 -3.02
N PHE A 541 15.55 -5.05 -3.35
CA PHE A 541 14.10 -5.08 -3.47
C PHE A 541 13.64 -5.99 -4.61
N ASP A 542 14.28 -5.94 -5.79
CA ASP A 542 13.93 -6.81 -6.91
C ASP A 542 14.07 -8.30 -6.53
N LYS A 543 15.14 -8.66 -5.81
CA LYS A 543 15.34 -10.02 -5.28
C LYS A 543 14.32 -10.36 -4.19
N ALA A 544 14.02 -9.41 -3.31
CA ALA A 544 13.07 -9.60 -2.23
C ALA A 544 11.64 -9.78 -2.77
N ALA A 545 11.27 -9.08 -3.85
CA ALA A 545 10.00 -9.25 -4.54
C ALA A 545 9.87 -10.64 -5.18
N GLU A 546 10.95 -11.16 -5.77
CA GLU A 546 11.01 -12.54 -6.25
C GLU A 546 10.85 -13.55 -5.10
N ALA A 547 11.60 -13.36 -4.01
CA ALA A 547 11.51 -14.21 -2.82
C ALA A 547 10.09 -14.19 -2.21
N LEU A 548 9.47 -13.01 -2.12
CA LEU A 548 8.08 -12.86 -1.68
C LEU A 548 7.11 -13.59 -2.61
N SER A 549 7.32 -13.50 -3.93
CA SER A 549 6.52 -14.24 -4.91
C SER A 549 6.64 -15.75 -4.73
N ILE A 550 7.85 -16.26 -4.45
CA ILE A 550 8.07 -17.68 -4.17
C ILE A 550 7.36 -18.09 -2.89
N TYR A 551 7.56 -17.35 -1.80
CA TYR A 551 6.95 -17.63 -0.50
C TYR A 551 5.41 -17.57 -0.53
N ARG A 552 4.83 -16.64 -1.30
CA ARG A 552 3.37 -16.56 -1.50
C ARG A 552 2.79 -17.77 -2.23
N ASN A 553 3.55 -18.38 -3.14
CA ASN A 553 3.12 -19.57 -3.87
C ASN A 553 3.38 -20.87 -3.09
N ASP A 554 4.39 -20.88 -2.24
CA ASP A 554 4.75 -22.00 -1.38
C ASP A 554 5.18 -21.50 0.02
N PRO A 555 4.21 -21.34 0.95
CA PRO A 555 4.51 -20.91 2.32
C PRO A 555 5.40 -21.88 3.10
N ALA A 556 5.56 -23.14 2.65
CA ALA A 556 6.49 -24.07 3.27
C ALA A 556 7.96 -23.76 2.91
N ASN A 557 8.19 -22.90 1.90
CA ASN A 557 9.51 -22.42 1.54
C ASN A 557 9.96 -21.29 2.48
N VAL A 558 10.28 -21.67 3.72
CA VAL A 558 10.75 -20.76 4.77
C VAL A 558 12.04 -20.02 4.39
N GLU A 559 12.85 -20.54 3.46
CA GLU A 559 14.04 -19.83 2.96
C GLU A 559 13.65 -18.59 2.14
N ALA A 560 12.61 -18.70 1.30
CA ALA A 560 12.09 -17.57 0.54
C ALA A 560 11.45 -16.53 1.46
N GLY A 561 10.69 -16.98 2.48
CA GLY A 561 10.17 -16.11 3.54
C GLY A 561 11.28 -15.37 4.26
N ALA A 562 12.31 -16.09 4.73
CA ALA A 562 13.47 -15.51 5.40
C ALA A 562 14.27 -14.56 4.50
N ALA A 563 14.38 -14.81 3.20
CA ALA A 563 15.01 -13.89 2.25
C ALA A 563 14.25 -12.56 2.13
N PHE A 564 12.91 -12.60 2.09
CA PHE A 564 12.09 -11.39 2.14
C PHE A 564 12.19 -10.69 3.52
N GLY A 565 12.15 -11.46 4.62
CA GLY A 565 12.32 -10.93 5.97
C GLY A 565 13.66 -10.22 6.17
N ARG A 566 14.75 -10.74 5.59
CA ARG A 566 16.06 -10.05 5.61
C ARG A 566 16.02 -8.69 4.91
N PHE A 567 15.32 -8.58 3.79
CA PHE A 567 15.15 -7.28 3.14
C PHE A 567 14.39 -6.29 4.05
N LEU A 568 13.30 -6.73 4.68
CA LEU A 568 12.53 -5.92 5.62
C LEU A 568 13.40 -5.44 6.81
N CYS A 569 14.10 -6.34 7.49
CA CYS A 569 14.94 -5.96 8.63
C CYS A 569 16.15 -5.10 8.20
N PHE A 570 16.95 -5.58 7.24
CA PHE A 570 18.28 -5.03 6.99
C PHE A 570 18.32 -3.85 6.00
N ILE A 571 17.26 -3.67 5.20
CA ILE A 571 17.16 -2.54 4.24
C ILE A 571 16.10 -1.54 4.68
N LYS A 572 14.92 -2.03 5.12
CA LYS A 572 13.78 -1.18 5.48
C LYS A 572 13.74 -0.79 6.95
N GLY A 573 14.43 -1.53 7.82
CA GLY A 573 14.32 -1.37 9.27
C GLY A 573 12.98 -1.85 9.84
N ASP A 574 12.18 -2.61 9.07
CA ASP A 574 10.92 -3.20 9.52
C ASP A 574 11.19 -4.55 10.20
N TRP A 575 11.62 -4.45 11.46
CA TRP A 575 11.92 -5.61 12.29
C TRP A 575 10.67 -6.39 12.69
N GLY A 576 9.53 -5.71 12.86
CA GLY A 576 8.27 -6.34 13.29
C GLY A 576 7.77 -7.35 12.27
N THR A 577 7.73 -6.98 10.99
CA THR A 577 7.33 -7.89 9.91
C THR A 577 8.45 -8.86 9.53
N GLY A 578 9.71 -8.43 9.58
CA GLY A 578 10.84 -9.21 9.08
C GLY A 578 11.33 -10.32 10.03
N LEU A 579 11.34 -10.08 11.35
CA LEU A 579 11.87 -11.04 12.33
C LEU A 579 11.12 -12.39 12.34
N PRO A 580 9.77 -12.45 12.32
CA PRO A 580 9.05 -13.72 12.27
C PRO A 580 9.47 -14.58 11.07
N LEU A 581 9.62 -13.96 9.89
CA LEU A 581 10.02 -14.66 8.67
C LEU A 581 11.46 -15.20 8.74
N ILE A 582 12.37 -14.44 9.36
CA ILE A 582 13.76 -14.87 9.57
C ILE A 582 13.86 -15.98 10.64
N ALA A 583 12.96 -15.98 11.63
CA ALA A 583 12.97 -16.99 12.69
C ALA A 583 12.50 -18.37 12.21
N GLU A 584 11.78 -18.46 11.09
CA GLU A 584 11.28 -19.73 10.55
C GLU A 584 12.28 -20.45 9.64
N GLY A 585 13.26 -19.75 9.07
CA GLY A 585 14.22 -20.34 8.14
C GLY A 585 15.38 -19.42 7.76
N GLY A 586 16.31 -19.90 6.94
CA GLY A 586 17.47 -19.12 6.53
C GLY A 586 18.79 -19.55 7.18
N ASN A 587 19.72 -18.58 7.23
CA ASN A 587 21.00 -18.75 7.89
C ASN A 587 20.82 -19.01 9.39
N GLU A 588 21.39 -20.11 9.89
CA GLU A 588 21.22 -20.59 11.27
C GLU A 588 21.51 -19.53 12.32
N GLU A 589 22.62 -18.81 12.16
CA GLU A 589 23.02 -17.76 13.10
C GLU A 589 22.04 -16.58 13.13
N VAL A 590 21.58 -16.10 11.97
CA VAL A 590 20.62 -14.98 11.92
C VAL A 590 19.24 -15.43 12.43
N MET A 591 18.85 -16.67 12.13
CA MET A 591 17.61 -17.28 12.62
C MET A 591 17.61 -17.40 14.16
N GLU A 592 18.73 -17.84 14.76
CA GLU A 592 18.84 -17.95 16.22
C GLU A 592 18.76 -16.59 16.90
N ILE A 593 19.46 -15.57 16.38
CA ILE A 593 19.38 -14.21 16.91
C ILE A 593 17.95 -13.66 16.76
N ALA A 594 17.29 -13.91 15.62
CA ALA A 594 15.91 -13.47 15.40
C ALA A 594 14.92 -14.14 16.37
N LYS A 595 15.09 -15.44 16.67
CA LYS A 595 14.29 -16.14 17.68
C LYS A 595 14.49 -15.56 19.07
N LEU A 596 15.73 -15.24 19.45
CA LEU A 596 16.03 -14.60 20.72
C LEU A 596 15.43 -13.19 20.81
N ASP A 597 15.50 -12.41 19.74
CA ASP A 597 14.89 -11.08 19.67
C ASP A 597 13.36 -11.15 19.82
N LEU A 598 12.70 -12.06 19.10
CA LEU A 598 11.24 -12.27 19.19
C LEU A 598 10.76 -12.78 20.55
N GLN A 599 11.58 -13.56 21.26
CA GLN A 599 11.27 -13.98 22.63
C GLN A 599 11.22 -12.79 23.59
N GLY A 600 11.88 -11.70 23.24
CA GLY A 600 11.95 -10.51 24.06
C GLY A 600 12.89 -10.66 25.24
N SER A 601 12.98 -9.58 26.02
CA SER A 601 13.81 -9.51 27.22
C SER A 601 12.93 -9.48 28.48
N LYS A 602 13.39 -10.17 29.54
CA LYS A 602 12.78 -10.07 30.89
C LYS A 602 13.68 -9.32 31.87
N SER A 603 14.94 -9.06 31.50
CA SER A 603 15.96 -8.43 32.33
C SER A 603 16.96 -7.67 31.48
N TYR A 604 17.67 -6.69 32.05
CA TYR A 604 18.70 -5.97 31.29
C TYR A 604 19.80 -6.93 30.77
N VAL A 605 20.04 -8.05 31.45
CA VAL A 605 20.99 -9.08 31.02
C VAL A 605 20.55 -9.73 29.71
N ASP A 606 19.26 -10.05 29.57
CA ASP A 606 18.70 -10.60 28.33
C ASP A 606 18.81 -9.57 27.19
N SER A 607 18.49 -8.30 27.48
CA SER A 607 18.62 -7.20 26.50
C SER A 607 20.05 -7.04 25.99
N VAL A 608 21.04 -7.11 26.90
CA VAL A 608 22.46 -7.05 26.52
C VAL A 608 22.87 -8.26 25.70
N ALA A 609 22.41 -9.47 26.05
CA ALA A 609 22.72 -10.68 25.29
C ALA A 609 22.13 -10.64 23.87
N ILE A 610 20.89 -10.17 23.70
CA ILE A 610 20.27 -9.98 22.38
C ILE A 610 21.04 -8.90 21.59
N GLY A 611 21.37 -7.78 22.22
CA GLY A 611 22.19 -6.73 21.63
C GLY A 611 23.55 -7.24 21.16
N ASP A 612 24.24 -8.05 21.97
CA ASP A 612 25.52 -8.68 21.63
C ASP A 612 25.38 -9.64 20.44
N GLY A 613 24.29 -10.39 20.34
CA GLY A 613 23.98 -11.23 19.19
C GLY A 613 23.97 -10.44 17.88
N TRP A 614 23.18 -9.36 17.84
CA TRP A 614 23.11 -8.46 16.70
C TRP A 614 24.44 -7.74 16.43
N TRP A 615 25.16 -7.32 17.47
CA TRP A 615 26.45 -6.68 17.33
C TRP A 615 27.51 -7.62 16.74
N ASN A 616 27.53 -8.88 17.15
CA ASN A 616 28.45 -9.88 16.61
C ASN A 616 28.13 -10.22 15.15
N LEU A 617 26.85 -10.18 14.76
CA LEU A 617 26.46 -10.26 13.35
C LEU A 617 26.99 -9.05 12.56
N SER A 618 26.86 -7.84 13.10
CA SER A 618 27.31 -6.60 12.44
C SER A 618 28.81 -6.62 12.11
N ARG A 619 29.64 -7.16 13.00
CA ARG A 619 31.10 -7.30 12.81
C ARG A 619 31.49 -8.14 11.60
N ARG A 620 30.65 -9.11 11.21
CA ARG A 620 30.89 -10.05 10.12
C ARG A 620 30.15 -9.68 8.83
N ALA A 621 29.04 -8.97 8.96
CA ALA A 621 28.28 -8.45 7.85
C ALA A 621 29.01 -7.28 7.13
N ARG A 622 28.45 -6.84 6.00
CA ARG A 622 28.97 -5.71 5.21
C ARG A 622 27.83 -4.82 4.73
N GLY A 623 28.13 -3.55 4.47
CA GLY A 623 27.18 -2.57 3.94
C GLY A 623 25.93 -2.42 4.80
N ALA A 624 24.76 -2.29 4.16
CA ALA A 624 23.48 -2.09 4.84
C ALA A 624 23.15 -3.18 5.89
N TYR A 625 23.53 -4.43 5.64
CA TYR A 625 23.33 -5.53 6.60
C TYR A 625 24.15 -5.36 7.87
N ARG A 626 25.38 -4.83 7.76
CA ARG A 626 26.19 -4.48 8.93
C ARG A 626 25.55 -3.35 9.72
N GLN A 627 25.17 -2.28 9.04
CA GLN A 627 24.58 -1.12 9.70
C GLN A 627 23.29 -1.50 10.42
N ALA A 628 22.34 -2.14 9.74
CA ALA A 628 21.07 -2.48 10.37
C ALA A 628 21.22 -3.47 11.54
N ALA A 629 22.14 -4.44 11.47
CA ALA A 629 22.47 -5.28 12.64
C ALA A 629 23.02 -4.44 13.81
N GLN A 630 23.88 -3.47 13.51
CA GLN A 630 24.42 -2.55 14.52
C GLN A 630 23.31 -1.65 15.11
N ASP A 631 22.44 -1.09 14.28
CA ASP A 631 21.32 -0.24 14.69
C ASP A 631 20.34 -1.01 15.60
N ARG A 632 20.04 -2.28 15.27
CA ARG A 632 19.21 -3.14 16.12
C ARG A 632 19.89 -3.45 17.45
N ALA A 633 21.19 -3.70 17.45
CA ALA A 633 21.97 -3.88 18.67
C ALA A 633 21.92 -2.62 19.56
N VAL A 634 22.11 -1.44 18.96
CA VAL A 634 22.01 -0.13 19.64
C VAL A 634 20.64 0.05 20.25
N ALA A 635 19.55 -0.30 19.56
CA ALA A 635 18.20 -0.20 20.12
C ALA A 635 18.01 -1.03 21.40
N TRP A 636 18.54 -2.27 21.42
CA TRP A 636 18.54 -3.14 22.60
C TRP A 636 19.42 -2.60 23.73
N TYR A 637 20.62 -2.11 23.39
CA TYR A 637 21.56 -1.51 24.33
C TYR A 637 21.02 -0.23 24.97
N SER A 638 20.45 0.68 24.20
CA SER A 638 19.86 1.93 24.69
C SER A 638 18.73 1.65 25.68
N ASN A 639 17.83 0.70 25.36
CA ASN A 639 16.74 0.30 26.25
C ASN A 639 17.26 -0.32 27.56
N ALA A 640 18.36 -1.10 27.51
CA ALA A 640 18.97 -1.66 28.70
C ALA A 640 19.70 -0.59 29.54
N TYR A 641 20.45 0.31 28.89
CA TYR A 641 21.38 1.24 29.53
C TYR A 641 20.70 2.14 30.57
N GLU A 642 19.46 2.57 30.31
CA GLU A 642 18.70 3.46 31.20
C GLU A 642 18.43 2.84 32.58
N VAL A 643 18.27 1.52 32.65
CA VAL A 643 17.89 0.81 33.90
C VAL A 643 19.04 0.05 34.56
N MET A 644 20.20 -0.04 33.90
CA MET A 644 21.33 -0.84 34.40
C MET A 644 21.98 -0.21 35.64
N PRO A 645 22.34 -0.97 36.67
CA PRO A 645 23.20 -0.46 37.73
C PRO A 645 24.62 -0.20 37.21
N GLU A 646 25.37 0.65 37.91
CA GLU A 646 26.80 0.84 37.68
C GLU A 646 27.53 -0.52 37.80
N SER A 647 28.04 -1.01 36.67
CA SER A 647 28.54 -2.37 36.50
C SER A 647 29.46 -2.48 35.28
N LEU A 648 30.22 -3.58 35.17
CA LEU A 648 31.02 -3.87 33.98
C LEU A 648 30.15 -4.01 32.72
N ASP A 649 28.94 -4.57 32.86
CA ASP A 649 27.99 -4.67 31.76
C ASP A 649 27.54 -3.28 31.29
N ARG A 650 27.30 -2.34 32.22
CA ARG A 650 26.95 -0.94 31.87
C ARG A 650 28.10 -0.24 31.13
N LEU A 651 29.35 -0.49 31.53
CA LEU A 651 30.54 0.01 30.82
C LEU A 651 30.68 -0.62 29.42
N HIS A 652 30.43 -1.92 29.29
CA HIS A 652 30.42 -2.62 28.00
C HIS A 652 29.38 -2.01 27.05
N VAL A 653 28.13 -1.89 27.51
CA VAL A 653 27.03 -1.28 26.75
C VAL A 653 27.37 0.15 26.35
N LYS A 654 27.91 0.96 27.27
CA LYS A 654 28.36 2.32 26.95
C LYS A 654 29.39 2.32 25.83
N ASN A 655 30.43 1.50 25.91
CA ASN A 655 31.46 1.43 24.88
C ASN A 655 30.89 1.01 23.52
N ARG A 656 29.83 0.18 23.49
CA ARG A 656 29.12 -0.18 22.26
C ARG A 656 28.34 0.98 21.67
N LEU A 657 27.66 1.76 22.51
CA LEU A 657 26.95 2.96 22.08
C LEU A 657 27.94 4.01 21.54
N ASP A 658 29.02 4.28 22.27
CA ASP A 658 30.09 5.20 21.85
C ASP A 658 30.72 4.75 20.49
N GLU A 659 31.00 3.45 20.33
CA GLU A 659 31.52 2.89 19.07
C GLU A 659 30.53 3.01 17.89
N ALA A 660 29.22 2.96 18.16
CA ALA A 660 28.21 3.13 17.11
C ALA A 660 28.08 4.59 16.67
N GLU A 661 28.19 5.55 17.60
CA GLU A 661 28.17 6.99 17.30
C GLU A 661 29.36 7.44 16.43
N GLU A 662 30.53 6.83 16.60
CA GLU A 662 31.73 7.13 15.79
C GLU A 662 31.69 6.54 14.37
N GLY A 663 30.68 5.72 14.05
CA GLY A 663 30.57 4.99 12.77
C GLY A 663 30.04 5.81 11.60
N ASP A 664 30.60 5.60 10.41
CA ASP A 664 30.05 6.11 9.14
C ASP A 664 28.78 5.32 8.76
N ALA A 665 27.65 6.00 8.53
CA ALA A 665 26.42 5.33 8.08
C ALA A 665 26.59 4.67 6.71
N THR A 666 26.05 3.46 6.58
CA THR A 666 26.15 2.67 5.34
C THR A 666 24.83 2.08 4.83
N SER A 667 23.73 2.16 5.59
CA SER A 667 22.38 1.78 5.12
C SER A 667 21.65 2.97 4.49
N PRO A 668 20.66 2.73 3.61
CA PRO A 668 19.82 3.80 3.07
C PRO A 668 19.11 4.61 4.16
N MET A 669 18.55 3.96 5.19
CA MET A 669 17.83 4.60 6.29
C MET A 669 18.73 5.52 7.12
N ALA A 670 19.86 4.99 7.62
CA ALA A 670 20.79 5.78 8.43
C ALA A 670 21.39 6.96 7.64
N LEU A 671 21.62 6.79 6.34
CA LEU A 671 22.07 7.90 5.48
C LEU A 671 20.97 8.94 5.24
N CYS A 672 19.69 8.56 5.22
CA CYS A 672 18.58 9.51 5.17
C CYS A 672 18.51 10.31 6.47
N GLU A 673 18.70 9.68 7.63
CA GLU A 673 18.75 10.37 8.93
C GLU A 673 19.93 11.35 9.01
N GLN A 674 21.13 10.95 8.60
CA GLN A 674 22.30 11.86 8.56
C GLN A 674 22.09 13.02 7.58
N LEU A 675 21.50 12.76 6.41
CA LEU A 675 21.15 13.82 5.47
C LEU A 675 20.15 14.79 6.09
N ALA A 676 19.13 14.27 6.76
CA ALA A 676 18.10 15.06 7.40
C ALA A 676 18.68 15.94 8.52
N GLU A 677 19.57 15.41 9.34
CA GLU A 677 20.29 16.19 10.35
C GLU A 677 21.12 17.31 9.70
N ALA A 678 21.89 17.00 8.65
CA ALA A 678 22.74 17.97 7.94
C ALA A 678 21.93 19.12 7.30
N VAL A 679 20.70 18.86 6.86
CA VAL A 679 19.81 19.88 6.26
C VAL A 679 18.75 20.41 7.23
N ASN A 680 18.84 20.03 8.51
CA ASN A 680 17.88 20.37 9.57
C ASN A 680 16.41 20.04 9.21
N ALA A 681 16.19 18.84 8.68
CA ALA A 681 14.89 18.26 8.36
C ALA A 681 14.46 17.26 9.45
N ASP A 682 13.19 17.32 9.87
CA ASP A 682 12.60 16.38 10.81
C ASP A 682 11.85 15.28 10.06
N LEU A 683 12.43 14.08 9.96
CA LEU A 683 11.84 12.93 9.26
C LEU A 683 10.62 12.33 9.99
N SER A 684 10.34 12.74 11.23
CA SER A 684 9.15 12.27 11.96
C SER A 684 7.86 12.92 11.47
N ILE A 685 7.95 13.97 10.65
CA ILE A 685 6.80 14.72 10.11
C ILE A 685 6.54 14.23 8.68
N SER A 686 5.30 13.85 8.35
CA SER A 686 4.94 13.46 6.98
C SER A 686 5.00 14.63 6.00
N LEU A 687 5.06 14.31 4.71
CA LEU A 687 4.96 15.30 3.63
C LEU A 687 3.63 16.10 3.69
N ILE A 688 2.54 15.49 4.17
CA ILE A 688 1.26 16.18 4.37
C ILE A 688 1.40 17.19 5.51
N ALA A 689 1.93 16.77 6.66
CA ALA A 689 2.05 17.62 7.84
C ALA A 689 3.04 18.79 7.65
N ILE A 690 4.13 18.60 6.90
CA ILE A 690 5.07 19.68 6.54
C ILE A 690 4.41 20.71 5.62
N SER A 691 3.45 20.28 4.79
CA SER A 691 2.71 21.15 3.86
C SER A 691 1.62 22.00 4.54
N GLN A 692 1.35 21.77 5.84
CA GLN A 692 0.36 22.53 6.60
C GLN A 692 0.96 23.82 7.19
N PRO A 693 0.19 24.93 7.28
CA PRO A 693 0.67 26.21 7.77
C PRO A 693 1.19 26.20 9.24
N ASN A 694 0.87 25.16 10.02
CA ASN A 694 1.38 24.95 11.39
C ASN A 694 2.52 23.91 11.50
N GLY A 695 2.91 23.23 10.41
CA GLY A 695 3.84 22.08 10.42
C GLY A 695 5.25 22.40 10.91
N LEU A 696 5.68 23.66 10.89
CA LEU A 696 7.02 24.09 11.30
C LEU A 696 7.13 24.57 12.76
N ARG A 697 6.04 24.56 13.55
CA ARG A 697 6.07 25.03 14.96
C ARG A 697 6.19 23.94 16.02
N GLY A 698 6.16 22.66 15.66
CA GLY A 698 6.11 21.54 16.62
C GLY A 698 7.44 20.87 16.99
N GLY A 699 8.48 20.98 16.15
CA GLY A 699 9.67 20.11 16.23
C GLY A 699 10.79 20.56 17.18
N ARG A 700 10.48 21.04 18.39
CA ARG A 700 11.50 21.20 19.46
C ARG A 700 10.90 21.31 20.86
N ALA A 701 10.13 20.30 21.25
CA ALA A 701 9.69 20.15 22.64
C ALA A 701 9.72 18.67 23.07
N ASN A 702 10.90 18.04 23.01
CA ASN A 702 11.33 16.99 23.95
C ASN A 702 12.65 16.36 23.49
N ARG A 703 13.77 17.00 23.83
CA ARG A 703 14.98 16.29 24.28
C ARG A 703 15.51 17.06 25.48
N GLY A 704 15.53 16.39 26.62
CA GLY A 704 15.85 16.99 27.92
C GLY A 704 17.25 17.60 27.95
N GLY A 705 17.35 18.74 28.64
CA GLY A 705 18.60 19.43 28.89
C GLY A 705 18.37 20.69 29.72
N ASN A 706 18.36 20.52 31.04
CA ASN A 706 18.50 21.50 32.12
C ASN A 706 17.81 22.87 32.00
N ASP A 707 16.89 23.09 32.95
CA ASP A 707 16.53 24.39 33.49
C ASP A 707 17.74 25.33 33.60
N THR A 708 17.65 26.47 32.93
CA THR A 708 18.23 27.70 33.45
C THR A 708 17.19 28.80 33.27
N GLN A 709 16.52 29.12 34.38
CA GLN A 709 15.85 30.40 34.58
C GLN A 709 16.77 31.52 34.08
N VAL A 710 16.30 32.32 33.14
CA VAL A 710 16.85 33.65 32.91
C VAL A 710 15.83 34.62 33.48
N ASP A 711 16.22 35.17 34.62
CA ASP A 711 15.57 36.29 35.27
C ASP A 711 15.47 37.49 34.31
N GLU A 712 14.27 38.03 34.27
CA GLU A 712 13.90 39.43 34.13
C GLU A 712 15.05 40.41 34.44
N TYR A 713 15.46 41.25 33.48
CA TYR A 713 15.91 42.64 33.71
C TYR A 713 15.88 43.46 32.41
N ASP A 714 15.18 44.60 32.52
CA ASP A 714 15.06 45.81 31.67
C ASP A 714 14.36 45.76 30.30
#